data_AF-A0A7W0WD24-F1
#
_entry.id   AF-A0A7W0WD24-F1
#
_cell.length_a   1.000
_cell.length_b   1.000
_cell.length_c   1.000
_cell.angle_alpha   90.00
_cell.angle_beta   90.00
_cell.angle_gamma   90.00
#
_symmetry.space_group_name_H-M   'P 1'
#
loop_
_entity.id
_entity.type
_entity.pdbx_description
1 polymer ?
#
loop_
_entity_poly.entity_id
_entity_poly.type
_entity_poly.pdbx_seq_one_letter_code
_entity_poly.pdbx_strand_id
1 'polypeptide(L)'
;MSHISRGHARSHGEARDHVHMRALPTGTVTFAFTDIEGSTRLLHEFGDRYADVLAEHRRILRDVFSRHGGVEVDTQGDAFFIAFARASDAVAAAGEARAALADGPARVRIGIHTGEPVVTDEGYVGLDVHRAARIMGAGHGGQVLVSDATARLLDATVELRDLGEHRLKDLTAPQRLYQLGEGEFPPPRTLYRTNLPIQPTPLVGRERELEEAGALLRSHRLLTLTGFGGSGKTRLALQLAAEAVEQFPDGVFWVPLQTLRDPALVERAIGASVGADGSLVEHVAGKRLLVLLDNFEQVVEAAPTISSLLAATPGAKVLVTSREPLDLDSEHLYPVEPLPEEDASTLFVERARAVAPGFQPTAAVREICRRLDGLPLAIELAAARIALLNADELLVRLERRLPLLSSRSRDVPDRQRTLRATIEWSYDLLDPDEQKLLRRLAVFSGSFSLEAAEAVCDADLDALQSLVAKSLVRRWSTGRLGMLDTIREYALERLDGSPEAEEVRRRHAEFFLALARSANLSSLKYTGGEQHHDLVIAEQDNIRGALAWSLSSGSISLGLELANAIDFFWVTHDPHEATRWYGALLEHPAAEGAPPHLHAGALSSYGGSTDLTGDYEGAERMWRRSLALFEQVEDEHGRAVLLHRLATIALRRGDLDRARELTEASHELHQTTGNRWARVQTLAALGAIARDGGDEQRALGLIEQSEALAREIGARWYQSGMLAELAALSLNAGRLDKGELHARESLILAEQLRDRAGRVFGVGLLARVAAERGRPERAGRLWSAVEHEDAGAPLGGWRRHRQTCEARIRDVAGPAFDRGYAEGRSETLDDAVTLALESDDP
;
A
#
# COMPACT_ATOMS: atom_id res chain seq x y z
N MET A 1 -19.16 65.26 -13.88
CA MET A 1 -18.19 65.95 -14.76
C MET A 1 -18.01 65.06 -15.98
N SER A 2 -18.81 65.23 -17.03
CA SER A 2 -18.57 66.11 -18.20
C SER A 2 -17.37 65.63 -19.02
N HIS A 3 -17.38 65.43 -20.33
CA HIS A 3 -18.32 65.59 -21.45
C HIS A 3 -17.54 65.00 -22.67
N ILE A 4 -18.13 64.46 -23.73
CA ILE A 4 -18.37 65.06 -25.08
C ILE A 4 -18.52 63.80 -25.99
N SER A 5 -19.62 63.42 -26.64
CA SER A 5 -20.60 64.05 -27.56
C SER A 5 -20.11 64.30 -28.99
N ARG A 6 -20.84 63.71 -29.96
CA ARG A 6 -21.10 64.06 -31.40
C ARG A 6 -20.96 62.81 -32.28
N GLY A 7 -21.93 62.35 -33.07
CA GLY A 7 -23.18 62.93 -33.57
C GLY A 7 -23.10 63.17 -35.09
N HIS A 8 -24.09 62.65 -35.83
CA HIS A 8 -24.54 62.88 -37.24
C HIS A 8 -24.50 61.58 -38.08
N ALA A 9 -25.56 60.99 -38.65
CA ALA A 9 -26.89 61.38 -39.18
C ALA A 9 -26.97 61.20 -40.70
N ARG A 10 -28.17 60.79 -41.17
CA ARG A 10 -28.72 60.68 -42.56
C ARG A 10 -28.63 59.27 -43.15
N SER A 11 -29.72 58.50 -43.25
CA SER A 11 -31.02 58.66 -43.96
C SER A 11 -30.93 58.46 -45.47
N HIS A 12 -31.59 57.38 -45.94
CA HIS A 12 -32.20 57.07 -47.25
C HIS A 12 -32.10 55.53 -47.35
N GLY A 13 -33.16 54.72 -47.23
CA GLY A 13 -34.49 54.87 -47.78
C GLY A 13 -34.52 54.17 -49.12
N GLU A 14 -34.96 52.90 -49.16
CA GLU A 14 -35.76 52.34 -50.25
C GLU A 14 -36.29 50.95 -49.86
N ALA A 15 -37.61 50.83 -49.96
CA ALA A 15 -38.39 49.64 -49.64
C ALA A 15 -38.18 48.53 -50.66
N ARG A 16 -38.12 47.27 -50.19
CA ARG A 16 -38.37 46.08 -51.00
C ARG A 16 -39.33 45.15 -50.28
N ASP A 17 -40.49 44.99 -50.92
CA ASP A 17 -41.51 43.95 -50.85
C ASP A 17 -41.50 42.97 -49.66
N HIS A 18 -42.55 43.12 -48.84
CA HIS A 18 -42.97 42.16 -47.84
C HIS A 18 -43.43 40.83 -48.48
N VAL A 19 -42.56 39.83 -48.46
CA VAL A 19 -42.98 38.43 -48.45
C VAL A 19 -43.44 38.11 -47.02
N HIS A 20 -44.64 37.57 -46.86
CA HIS A 20 -45.20 37.14 -45.56
C HIS A 20 -44.21 36.22 -44.80
N MET A 21 -43.42 36.76 -43.88
CA MET A 21 -42.69 35.96 -42.89
C MET A 21 -43.72 35.32 -41.96
N ARG A 22 -43.80 33.98 -41.95
CA ARG A 22 -44.41 33.25 -40.83
C ARG A 22 -43.69 33.71 -39.56
N ALA A 23 -44.46 34.09 -38.53
CA ALA A 23 -43.89 34.54 -37.27
C ALA A 23 -42.94 33.48 -36.69
N LEU A 24 -41.71 33.88 -36.34
CA LEU A 24 -40.72 32.99 -35.74
C LEU A 24 -41.24 32.49 -34.38
N PRO A 25 -41.13 31.18 -34.08
CA PRO A 25 -41.42 30.63 -32.75
C PRO A 25 -40.67 31.38 -31.64
N THR A 26 -41.29 31.60 -30.47
CA THR A 26 -40.70 32.28 -29.31
C THR A 26 -40.85 31.44 -28.04
N GLY A 27 -40.04 31.71 -27.01
CA GLY A 27 -39.98 30.90 -25.79
C GLY A 27 -39.03 29.71 -25.94
N THR A 28 -39.46 28.52 -25.53
CA THR A 28 -38.72 27.27 -25.79
C THR A 28 -38.88 26.89 -27.26
N VAL A 29 -37.78 26.93 -28.01
CA VAL A 29 -37.75 26.68 -29.47
C VAL A 29 -36.80 25.53 -29.76
N THR A 30 -37.19 24.66 -30.70
CA THR A 30 -36.32 23.59 -31.21
C THR A 30 -35.76 23.97 -32.57
N PHE A 31 -34.43 23.94 -32.68
CA PHE A 31 -33.70 24.21 -33.91
C PHE A 31 -33.24 22.93 -34.58
N ALA A 32 -33.40 22.85 -35.90
CA ALA A 32 -32.80 21.83 -36.75
C ALA A 32 -31.83 22.50 -37.74
N PHE A 33 -30.57 22.07 -37.70
CA PHE A 33 -29.56 22.44 -38.69
C PHE A 33 -29.26 21.25 -39.58
N THR A 34 -29.12 21.48 -40.88
CA THR A 34 -28.76 20.44 -41.85
C THR A 34 -27.65 20.93 -42.78
N ASP A 35 -26.85 20.00 -43.31
CA ASP A 35 -26.03 20.19 -44.51
C ASP A 35 -25.83 18.82 -45.21
N ILE A 36 -25.18 18.82 -46.38
CA ILE A 36 -24.79 17.58 -47.08
C ILE A 36 -23.35 17.26 -46.71
N GLU A 37 -23.11 16.04 -46.19
CA GLU A 37 -21.74 15.59 -45.96
C GLU A 37 -20.98 15.45 -47.30
N GLY A 38 -19.82 16.10 -47.39
CA GLY A 38 -18.97 15.99 -48.58
C GLY A 38 -19.51 16.74 -49.80
N SER A 39 -20.32 17.79 -49.61
CA SER A 39 -20.89 18.61 -50.69
C SER A 39 -19.86 19.09 -51.72
N THR A 40 -18.65 19.46 -51.31
CA THR A 40 -17.54 19.82 -52.22
C THR A 40 -17.08 18.64 -53.10
N ARG A 41 -17.05 17.42 -52.55
CA ARG A 41 -16.70 16.23 -53.33
C ARG A 41 -17.79 15.92 -54.35
N LEU A 42 -19.07 16.02 -53.95
CA LEU A 42 -20.20 15.84 -54.86
C LEU A 42 -20.21 16.89 -55.99
N LEU A 43 -19.81 18.13 -55.69
CA LEU A 43 -19.65 19.17 -56.71
C LEU A 43 -18.58 18.79 -57.74
N HIS A 44 -17.45 18.23 -57.30
CA HIS A 44 -16.41 17.74 -58.21
C HIS A 44 -16.84 16.50 -59.01
N GLU A 45 -17.59 15.59 -58.39
CA GLU A 45 -18.02 14.33 -59.01
C GLU A 45 -19.12 14.53 -60.06
N PHE A 46 -20.10 15.40 -59.76
CA PHE A 46 -21.27 15.62 -60.62
C PHE A 46 -21.13 16.85 -61.53
N GLY A 47 -20.15 17.74 -61.30
CA GLY A 47 -19.93 18.94 -62.09
C GLY A 47 -21.22 19.77 -62.24
N ASP A 48 -21.59 20.11 -63.46
CA ASP A 48 -22.79 20.90 -63.76
C ASP A 48 -24.10 20.23 -63.29
N ARG A 49 -24.13 18.89 -63.16
CA ARG A 49 -25.32 18.14 -62.70
C ARG A 49 -25.53 18.21 -61.19
N TYR A 50 -24.57 18.75 -60.43
CA TYR A 50 -24.73 18.96 -58.99
C TYR A 50 -25.85 19.96 -58.68
N ALA A 51 -26.11 20.92 -59.58
CA ALA A 51 -27.20 21.89 -59.42
C ALA A 51 -28.58 21.20 -59.32
N ASP A 52 -28.80 20.13 -60.09
CA ASP A 52 -30.05 19.36 -60.07
C ASP A 52 -30.19 18.56 -58.77
N VAL A 53 -29.10 17.96 -58.30
CA VAL A 53 -29.05 17.23 -57.02
C VAL A 53 -29.35 18.17 -55.85
N LEU A 54 -28.75 19.36 -55.86
CA LEU A 54 -28.97 20.38 -54.82
C LEU A 54 -30.39 20.94 -54.88
N ALA A 55 -30.95 21.14 -56.07
CA ALA A 55 -32.33 21.60 -56.24
C ALA A 55 -33.34 20.58 -55.70
N GLU A 56 -33.15 19.30 -56.00
CA GLU A 56 -34.02 18.24 -55.51
C GLU A 56 -33.89 18.04 -53.99
N HIS A 57 -32.66 18.08 -53.47
CA HIS A 57 -32.41 18.05 -52.03
C HIS A 57 -33.15 19.18 -51.29
N ARG A 58 -33.02 20.43 -51.77
CA ARG A 58 -33.72 21.59 -51.20
C ARG A 58 -35.24 21.46 -51.29
N ARG A 59 -35.75 20.92 -52.41
CA ARG A 59 -37.19 20.70 -52.61
C ARG A 59 -37.75 19.72 -51.57
N ILE A 60 -37.05 18.60 -51.34
CA ILE A 60 -37.43 17.59 -50.36
C ILE A 60 -37.39 18.15 -48.93
N LEU A 61 -36.30 18.81 -48.54
CA LEU A 61 -36.18 19.37 -47.19
C LEU A 61 -37.25 20.43 -46.90
N ARG A 62 -37.51 21.35 -47.83
CA ARG A 62 -38.56 22.37 -47.67
C ARG A 62 -39.95 21.75 -47.54
N ASP A 63 -40.25 20.77 -48.37
CA ASP A 63 -41.54 20.08 -48.32
C ASP A 63 -41.73 19.36 -46.98
N VAL A 64 -40.76 18.54 -46.56
CA VAL A 64 -40.83 17.80 -45.29
C VAL A 64 -40.91 18.76 -44.10
N PHE A 65 -39.97 19.70 -43.98
CA PHE A 65 -39.94 20.58 -42.80
C PHE A 65 -41.19 21.46 -42.71
N SER A 66 -41.72 21.96 -43.83
CA SER A 66 -42.95 22.77 -43.81
C SER A 66 -44.20 21.97 -43.43
N ARG A 67 -44.28 20.68 -43.82
CA ARG A 67 -45.39 19.77 -43.44
C ARG A 67 -45.43 19.49 -41.94
N HIS A 68 -44.27 19.49 -41.28
CA HIS A 68 -44.14 19.35 -39.82
C HIS A 68 -44.13 20.71 -39.08
N GLY A 69 -44.57 21.79 -39.72
CA GLY A 69 -44.70 23.10 -39.07
C GLY A 69 -43.38 23.84 -38.85
N GLY A 70 -42.30 23.42 -39.49
CA GLY A 70 -41.00 24.11 -39.46
C GLY A 70 -41.05 25.45 -40.19
N VAL A 71 -40.34 26.43 -39.63
CA VAL A 71 -40.13 27.76 -40.21
C VAL A 71 -38.67 27.87 -40.65
N GLU A 72 -38.43 28.00 -41.96
CA GLU A 72 -37.10 28.25 -42.53
C GLU A 72 -36.61 29.63 -42.05
N VAL A 73 -35.51 29.65 -41.30
CA VAL A 73 -34.91 30.88 -40.74
C VAL A 73 -33.82 31.40 -41.67
N ASP A 74 -32.94 30.52 -42.14
CA ASP A 74 -31.88 30.83 -43.11
C ASP A 74 -31.56 29.59 -43.97
N THR A 75 -31.03 29.81 -45.16
CA THR A 75 -30.57 28.77 -46.08
C THR A 75 -29.39 29.28 -46.90
N GLN A 76 -28.25 28.60 -46.79
CA GLN A 76 -27.00 28.96 -47.48
C GLN A 76 -26.43 27.72 -48.16
N GLY A 77 -26.43 27.69 -49.50
CA GLY A 77 -25.97 26.50 -50.22
C GLY A 77 -26.84 25.28 -49.94
N ASP A 78 -26.24 24.21 -49.45
CA ASP A 78 -26.88 22.97 -49.01
C ASP A 78 -27.33 23.00 -47.55
N ALA A 79 -26.96 24.03 -46.79
CA ALA A 79 -27.30 24.14 -45.38
C ALA A 79 -28.66 24.80 -45.14
N PHE A 80 -29.46 24.21 -44.25
CA PHE A 80 -30.72 24.78 -43.78
C PHE A 80 -30.68 25.02 -42.28
N PHE A 81 -31.27 26.14 -41.86
CA PHE A 81 -31.59 26.45 -40.47
C PHE A 81 -33.10 26.58 -40.32
N ILE A 82 -33.72 25.65 -39.59
CA ILE A 82 -35.17 25.59 -39.39
C ILE A 82 -35.49 25.67 -37.89
N ALA A 83 -36.55 26.41 -37.55
CA ALA A 83 -37.09 26.49 -36.20
C ALA A 83 -38.47 25.83 -36.09
N PHE A 84 -38.71 25.14 -34.97
CA PHE A 84 -39.95 24.46 -34.63
C PHE A 84 -40.42 24.88 -33.24
N ALA A 85 -41.74 24.92 -33.05
CA ALA A 85 -42.34 25.20 -31.74
C ALA A 85 -42.28 24.00 -30.78
N ARG A 86 -42.03 22.78 -31.28
CA ARG A 86 -42.00 21.54 -30.49
C ARG A 86 -40.86 20.62 -30.92
N ALA A 87 -40.24 19.96 -29.93
CA ALA A 87 -39.18 18.98 -30.14
C ALA A 87 -39.65 17.76 -30.94
N SER A 88 -40.87 17.28 -30.68
CA SER A 88 -41.49 16.14 -31.39
C SER A 88 -41.55 16.37 -32.90
N ASP A 89 -41.93 17.58 -33.30
CA ASP A 89 -42.16 17.93 -34.71
C ASP A 89 -40.82 18.03 -35.45
N ALA A 90 -39.80 18.63 -34.82
CA ALA A 90 -38.45 18.70 -35.37
C ALA A 90 -37.83 17.31 -35.59
N VAL A 91 -38.00 16.40 -34.61
CA VAL A 91 -37.45 15.03 -34.68
C VAL A 91 -38.19 14.18 -35.70
N ALA A 92 -39.53 14.28 -35.76
CA ALA A 92 -40.32 13.60 -36.78
C ALA A 92 -39.95 14.07 -38.19
N ALA A 93 -39.80 15.38 -38.39
CA ALA A 93 -39.39 15.95 -39.66
C ALA A 93 -37.98 15.51 -40.08
N ALA A 94 -37.03 15.46 -39.13
CA ALA A 94 -35.67 14.97 -39.39
C ALA A 94 -35.64 13.49 -39.76
N GLY A 95 -36.46 12.66 -39.10
CA GLY A 95 -36.61 11.24 -39.43
C GLY A 95 -37.16 11.04 -40.85
N GLU A 96 -38.20 11.78 -41.23
CA GLU A 96 -38.78 11.72 -42.58
C GLU A 96 -37.81 12.28 -43.63
N ALA A 97 -37.13 13.39 -43.35
CA ALA A 97 -36.15 13.98 -44.27
C ALA A 97 -34.99 13.01 -44.54
N ARG A 98 -34.48 12.34 -43.49
CA ARG A 98 -33.48 11.28 -43.63
C ARG A 98 -33.98 10.15 -44.53
N ALA A 99 -35.19 9.67 -44.30
CA ALA A 99 -35.77 8.57 -45.08
C ALA A 99 -35.98 8.95 -46.56
N ALA A 100 -36.51 10.15 -46.82
CA ALA A 100 -36.75 10.65 -48.16
C ALA A 100 -35.47 10.85 -48.99
N LEU A 101 -34.33 11.07 -48.32
CA LEU A 101 -33.02 11.27 -48.94
C LEU A 101 -32.13 10.02 -48.91
N ALA A 102 -32.62 8.88 -48.39
CA ALA A 102 -31.81 7.68 -48.15
C ALA A 102 -31.28 7.04 -49.44
N ASP A 103 -32.02 7.13 -50.55
CA ASP A 103 -31.64 6.53 -51.83
C ASP A 103 -30.95 7.52 -52.78
N GLY A 104 -30.79 8.78 -52.36
CA GLY A 104 -30.16 9.84 -53.14
C GLY A 104 -28.63 9.88 -53.01
N PRO A 105 -27.93 10.55 -53.94
CA PRO A 105 -26.47 10.71 -53.89
C PRO A 105 -26.00 11.67 -52.77
N ALA A 106 -26.91 12.48 -52.21
CA ALA A 106 -26.60 13.45 -51.15
C ALA A 106 -27.02 12.92 -49.77
N ARG A 107 -26.03 12.65 -48.91
CA ARG A 107 -26.26 12.20 -47.54
C ARG A 107 -26.37 13.42 -46.60
N VAL A 108 -27.59 13.71 -46.15
CA VAL A 108 -27.86 14.82 -45.22
C VAL A 108 -27.49 14.43 -43.80
N ARG A 109 -26.82 15.32 -43.07
CA ARG A 109 -26.68 15.20 -41.61
C ARG A 109 -27.48 16.28 -40.92
N ILE A 110 -28.10 15.94 -39.79
CA ILE A 110 -29.04 16.82 -39.09
C ILE A 110 -28.66 16.90 -37.61
N GLY A 111 -28.63 18.11 -37.06
CA GLY A 111 -28.45 18.35 -35.62
C GLY A 111 -29.63 19.10 -35.03
N ILE A 112 -30.15 18.62 -33.90
CA ILE A 112 -31.35 19.15 -33.25
C ILE A 112 -31.06 19.56 -31.81
N HIS A 113 -31.40 20.80 -31.47
CA HIS A 113 -31.27 21.34 -30.11
C HIS A 113 -32.48 22.17 -29.71
N THR A 114 -32.89 22.05 -28.44
CA THR A 114 -33.98 22.84 -27.85
C THR A 114 -33.43 23.77 -26.79
N GLY A 115 -33.78 25.06 -26.88
CA GLY A 115 -33.32 26.10 -25.97
C GLY A 115 -34.28 27.30 -25.93
N GLU A 116 -33.83 28.40 -25.34
CA GLU A 116 -34.62 29.64 -25.18
C GLU A 116 -33.87 30.82 -25.83
N PRO A 117 -33.86 30.88 -27.17
CA PRO A 117 -33.11 31.88 -27.93
C PRO A 117 -33.75 33.28 -27.83
N VAL A 118 -32.95 34.33 -28.05
CA VAL A 118 -33.47 35.70 -28.19
C VAL A 118 -33.83 35.93 -29.66
N VAL A 119 -35.05 36.41 -29.92
CA VAL A 119 -35.50 36.81 -31.26
C VAL A 119 -35.21 38.28 -31.48
N THR A 120 -34.61 38.61 -32.62
CA THR A 120 -34.29 39.97 -33.06
C THR A 120 -34.89 40.23 -34.45
N ASP A 121 -34.85 41.48 -34.91
CA ASP A 121 -35.30 41.86 -36.27
C ASP A 121 -34.53 41.14 -37.39
N GLU A 122 -33.33 40.61 -37.09
CA GLU A 122 -32.45 39.87 -38.01
C GLU A 122 -32.51 38.34 -37.82
N GLY A 123 -33.34 37.82 -36.91
CA GLY A 123 -33.50 36.38 -36.62
C GLY A 123 -33.13 35.98 -35.18
N TYR A 124 -32.78 34.70 -34.98
CA TYR A 124 -32.38 34.18 -33.66
C TYR A 124 -30.93 34.49 -33.31
N VAL A 125 -30.71 35.00 -32.10
CA VAL A 125 -29.38 35.25 -31.53
C VAL A 125 -29.24 34.53 -30.20
N GLY A 126 -28.14 33.81 -30.01
CA GLY A 126 -27.85 33.13 -28.75
C GLY A 126 -27.01 31.86 -28.90
N LEU A 127 -26.52 31.35 -27.77
CA LEU A 127 -25.70 30.14 -27.70
C LEU A 127 -26.42 28.90 -28.24
N ASP A 128 -27.75 28.84 -28.16
CA ASP A 128 -28.55 27.68 -28.58
C ASP A 128 -28.53 27.48 -30.10
N VAL A 129 -28.43 28.56 -30.89
CA VAL A 129 -28.27 28.51 -32.35
C VAL A 129 -26.92 27.89 -32.71
N HIS A 130 -25.85 28.38 -32.07
CA HIS A 130 -24.51 27.82 -32.25
C HIS A 130 -24.43 26.36 -31.79
N ARG A 131 -25.09 26.00 -30.68
CA ARG A 131 -25.12 24.61 -30.18
C ARG A 131 -25.77 23.66 -31.18
N ALA A 132 -26.92 24.02 -31.76
CA ALA A 132 -27.60 23.21 -32.77
C ALA A 132 -26.71 22.97 -34.01
N ALA A 133 -26.05 24.01 -34.50
CA ALA A 133 -25.12 23.91 -35.63
C ALA A 133 -23.89 23.03 -35.30
N ARG A 134 -23.35 23.11 -34.08
CA ARG A 134 -22.23 22.27 -33.63
C ARG A 134 -22.60 20.80 -33.47
N ILE A 135 -23.83 20.52 -33.02
CA ILE A 135 -24.36 19.15 -32.95
C ILE A 135 -24.48 18.55 -34.35
N MET A 136 -25.01 19.30 -35.32
CA MET A 136 -25.06 18.87 -36.72
C MET A 136 -23.64 18.57 -37.23
N GLY A 137 -22.69 19.47 -36.98
CA GLY A 137 -21.31 19.34 -37.46
C GLY A 137 -20.57 18.12 -36.91
N ALA A 138 -20.99 17.57 -35.76
CA ALA A 138 -20.44 16.34 -35.18
C ALA A 138 -20.98 15.07 -35.86
N GLY A 139 -22.10 15.15 -36.59
CA GLY A 139 -22.72 14.01 -37.25
C GLY A 139 -22.10 13.66 -38.60
N HIS A 140 -22.38 12.44 -39.06
CA HIS A 140 -22.05 11.92 -40.39
C HIS A 140 -23.28 11.93 -41.31
N GLY A 141 -23.07 11.83 -42.62
CA GLY A 141 -24.14 11.84 -43.62
C GLY A 141 -25.14 10.70 -43.40
N GLY A 142 -26.42 11.03 -43.32
CA GLY A 142 -27.52 10.13 -42.96
C GLY A 142 -27.81 10.09 -41.46
N GLN A 143 -27.00 10.74 -40.62
CA GLN A 143 -27.17 10.74 -39.16
C GLN A 143 -28.00 11.94 -38.69
N VAL A 144 -28.85 11.69 -37.70
CA VAL A 144 -29.58 12.73 -36.97
C VAL A 144 -29.14 12.70 -35.52
N LEU A 145 -28.52 13.78 -35.06
CA LEU A 145 -28.04 13.95 -33.69
C LEU A 145 -28.93 14.92 -32.91
N VAL A 146 -29.18 14.57 -31.65
CA VAL A 146 -30.15 15.24 -30.79
C VAL A 146 -29.48 15.57 -29.45
N SER A 147 -29.63 16.81 -28.98
CA SER A 147 -29.14 17.22 -27.65
C SER A 147 -29.97 16.58 -26.51
N ASP A 148 -29.37 16.44 -25.33
CA ASP A 148 -30.08 16.06 -24.08
C ASP A 148 -31.33 16.90 -23.79
N ALA A 149 -31.25 18.22 -23.99
CA ALA A 149 -32.40 19.11 -23.81
C ALA A 149 -33.59 18.76 -24.72
N THR A 150 -33.31 18.36 -25.97
CA THR A 150 -34.35 17.88 -26.90
C THR A 150 -34.83 16.50 -26.51
N ALA A 151 -33.93 15.56 -26.19
CA ALA A 151 -34.26 14.18 -25.84
C ALA A 151 -35.22 14.09 -24.64
N ARG A 152 -35.03 14.95 -23.62
CA ARG A 152 -35.90 15.03 -22.44
C ARG A 152 -37.33 15.51 -22.73
N LEU A 153 -37.56 16.13 -23.88
CA LEU A 153 -38.87 16.62 -24.30
C LEU A 153 -39.59 15.65 -25.23
N LEU A 154 -38.99 14.50 -25.55
CA LEU A 154 -39.58 13.46 -26.39
C LEU A 154 -40.18 12.35 -25.54
N ASP A 155 -41.26 11.76 -26.05
CA ASP A 155 -41.87 10.58 -25.46
C ASP A 155 -41.01 9.33 -25.70
N ALA A 156 -41.16 8.31 -24.84
CA ALA A 156 -40.41 7.05 -24.90
C ALA A 156 -40.68 6.21 -26.17
N THR A 157 -41.61 6.64 -27.03
CA THR A 157 -41.89 6.01 -28.33
C THR A 157 -40.89 6.41 -29.42
N VAL A 158 -40.09 7.46 -29.20
CA VAL A 158 -39.02 7.87 -30.11
C VAL A 158 -37.75 7.08 -29.78
N GLU A 159 -37.31 6.24 -30.70
CA GLU A 159 -36.07 5.45 -30.53
C GLU A 159 -34.85 6.37 -30.59
N LEU A 160 -34.22 6.58 -29.42
CA LEU A 160 -32.99 7.32 -29.27
C LEU A 160 -31.88 6.41 -28.71
N ARG A 161 -30.77 6.32 -29.42
CA ARG A 161 -29.55 5.68 -28.94
C ARG A 161 -28.65 6.72 -28.28
N ASP A 162 -28.34 6.53 -27.00
CA ASP A 162 -27.43 7.40 -26.26
C ASP A 162 -25.99 7.19 -26.76
N LEU A 163 -25.35 8.30 -27.17
CA LEU A 163 -23.96 8.30 -27.63
C LEU A 163 -22.98 8.80 -26.56
N GLY A 164 -23.45 9.13 -25.36
CA GLY A 164 -22.63 9.66 -24.27
C GLY A 164 -22.32 11.15 -24.39
N GLU A 165 -21.37 11.62 -23.58
CA GLU A 165 -20.96 13.03 -23.52
C GLU A 165 -19.82 13.35 -24.50
N HIS A 166 -19.97 14.48 -25.20
CA HIS A 166 -19.08 14.89 -26.29
C HIS A 166 -18.69 16.37 -26.14
N ARG A 167 -17.39 16.69 -26.25
CA ARG A 167 -16.93 18.08 -26.29
C ARG A 167 -17.00 18.61 -27.72
N LEU A 168 -17.87 19.60 -27.95
CA LEU A 168 -18.06 20.23 -29.26
C LEU A 168 -17.28 21.54 -29.36
N LYS A 169 -16.86 21.87 -30.58
CA LYS A 169 -16.08 23.09 -30.86
C LYS A 169 -16.77 24.35 -30.32
N ASP A 170 -16.02 25.17 -29.59
CA ASP A 170 -16.43 26.44 -28.99
C ASP A 170 -17.52 26.33 -27.89
N LEU A 171 -17.79 25.12 -27.38
CA LEU A 171 -18.62 24.91 -26.18
C LEU A 171 -17.74 24.47 -25.00
N THR A 172 -17.83 25.18 -23.89
CA THR A 172 -17.00 24.95 -22.70
C THR A 172 -17.37 23.70 -21.91
N ALA A 173 -18.62 23.23 -21.98
CA ALA A 173 -19.10 22.04 -21.27
C ALA A 173 -19.37 20.87 -22.23
N PRO A 174 -19.06 19.61 -21.84
CA PRO A 174 -19.47 18.41 -22.56
C PRO A 174 -20.98 18.39 -22.83
N GLN A 175 -21.39 17.89 -23.98
CA GLN A 175 -22.78 17.79 -24.42
C GLN A 175 -23.15 16.32 -24.58
N ARG A 176 -24.18 15.84 -23.88
CA ARG A 176 -24.71 14.49 -24.12
C ARG A 176 -25.52 14.47 -25.40
N LEU A 177 -25.18 13.55 -26.30
CA LEU A 177 -25.77 13.43 -27.63
C LEU A 177 -26.52 12.12 -27.78
N TYR A 178 -27.64 12.17 -28.49
CA TYR A 178 -28.45 11.01 -28.84
C TYR A 178 -28.55 10.90 -30.35
N GLN A 179 -28.63 9.68 -30.85
CA GLN A 179 -28.92 9.41 -32.25
C GLN A 179 -30.36 8.97 -32.43
N LEU A 180 -31.03 9.46 -33.46
CA LEU A 180 -32.36 8.99 -33.86
C LEU A 180 -32.29 7.66 -34.62
N GLY A 181 -32.90 6.61 -34.06
CA GLY A 181 -32.98 5.26 -34.63
C GLY A 181 -31.69 4.42 -34.57
N GLU A 182 -31.79 3.17 -35.03
CA GLU A 182 -30.80 2.09 -34.86
C GLU A 182 -29.66 2.04 -35.90
N GLY A 183 -29.47 3.08 -36.71
CA GLY A 183 -28.41 3.07 -37.74
C GLY A 183 -27.00 2.99 -37.13
N GLU A 184 -26.08 2.26 -37.77
CA GLU A 184 -24.67 2.22 -37.34
C GLU A 184 -23.88 3.34 -38.03
N PHE A 185 -23.24 4.19 -37.22
CA PHE A 185 -22.38 5.29 -37.68
C PHE A 185 -21.07 5.29 -36.90
N PRO A 186 -19.97 5.82 -37.46
CA PRO A 186 -18.74 6.04 -36.71
C PRO A 186 -18.97 7.01 -35.53
N PRO A 187 -18.07 7.02 -34.52
CA PRO A 187 -18.15 7.98 -33.42
C PRO A 187 -18.29 9.43 -33.92
N PRO A 188 -19.10 10.28 -33.25
CA PRO A 188 -19.27 11.68 -33.63
C PRO A 188 -17.94 12.44 -33.72
N ARG A 189 -17.84 13.38 -34.67
CA ARG A 189 -16.64 14.20 -34.89
C ARG A 189 -16.55 15.32 -33.86
N THR A 190 -15.90 15.03 -32.75
CA THR A 190 -15.81 15.92 -31.57
C THR A 190 -14.35 16.32 -31.29
N LEU A 191 -14.14 17.28 -30.39
CA LEU A 191 -12.80 17.86 -30.13
C LEU A 191 -11.76 16.85 -29.61
N TYR A 192 -12.21 15.70 -29.08
CA TYR A 192 -11.35 14.59 -28.65
C TYR A 192 -12.04 13.25 -28.93
N ARG A 193 -11.43 12.38 -29.74
CA ARG A 193 -11.94 11.01 -30.00
C ARG A 193 -11.58 10.12 -28.82
N THR A 194 -12.50 9.89 -27.88
CA THR A 194 -12.27 9.00 -26.75
C THR A 194 -13.50 8.20 -26.36
N ASN A 195 -13.29 7.00 -25.83
CA ASN A 195 -14.30 6.13 -25.21
C ASN A 195 -14.00 5.88 -23.71
N LEU A 196 -13.16 6.71 -23.08
CA LEU A 196 -12.79 6.56 -21.67
C LEU A 196 -14.03 6.69 -20.77
N PRO A 197 -14.25 5.77 -19.81
CA PRO A 197 -15.33 5.87 -18.85
C PRO A 197 -15.10 7.02 -17.87
N ILE A 198 -16.17 7.75 -17.55
CA ILE A 198 -16.17 8.76 -16.48
C ILE A 198 -15.98 8.05 -15.15
N GLN A 199 -14.94 8.42 -14.39
CA GLN A 199 -14.73 7.91 -13.05
C GLN A 199 -15.75 8.55 -12.09
N PRO A 200 -16.58 7.76 -11.39
CA PRO A 200 -17.68 8.30 -10.57
C PRO A 200 -17.18 8.99 -9.30
N THR A 201 -15.92 8.78 -8.92
CA THR A 201 -15.31 9.33 -7.72
C THR A 201 -13.86 9.71 -7.98
N PRO A 202 -13.32 10.74 -7.32
CA PRO A 202 -11.94 11.16 -7.48
C PRO A 202 -10.95 10.06 -7.10
N LEU A 203 -9.76 10.11 -7.70
CA LEU A 203 -8.61 9.29 -7.31
C LEU A 203 -7.97 9.90 -6.06
N VAL A 204 -7.67 9.08 -5.05
CA VAL A 204 -7.16 9.52 -3.74
C VAL A 204 -5.73 9.02 -3.57
N GLY A 205 -4.81 9.92 -3.19
CA GLY A 205 -3.45 9.57 -2.74
C GLY A 205 -2.59 8.92 -3.83
N ARG A 206 -2.69 9.41 -5.07
CA ARG A 206 -1.99 8.88 -6.25
C ARG A 206 -1.34 9.97 -7.11
N GLU A 207 -1.17 11.15 -6.55
CA GLU A 207 -0.63 12.33 -7.24
C GLU A 207 0.80 12.07 -7.71
N ARG A 208 1.60 11.41 -6.88
CA ARG A 208 2.98 11.01 -7.20
C ARG A 208 3.00 10.01 -8.35
N GLU A 209 2.16 8.97 -8.28
CA GLU A 209 2.09 7.94 -9.31
C GLU A 209 1.60 8.49 -10.64
N LEU A 210 0.66 9.44 -10.63
CA LEU A 210 0.22 10.15 -11.83
C LEU A 210 1.37 10.94 -12.47
N GLU A 211 2.18 11.63 -11.66
CA GLU A 211 3.33 12.38 -12.15
C GLU A 211 4.40 11.46 -12.74
N GLU A 212 4.81 10.43 -12.00
CA GLU A 212 5.86 9.48 -12.40
C GLU A 212 5.44 8.63 -13.62
N ALA A 213 4.27 7.97 -13.57
CA ALA A 213 3.78 7.16 -14.68
C ALA A 213 3.42 8.03 -15.89
N GLY A 214 2.92 9.25 -15.66
CA GLY A 214 2.68 10.23 -16.72
C GLY A 214 3.97 10.64 -17.43
N ALA A 215 5.08 10.81 -16.69
CA ALA A 215 6.39 11.08 -17.28
C ALA A 215 6.87 9.90 -18.14
N LEU A 216 6.73 8.66 -17.65
CA LEU A 216 7.06 7.46 -18.42
C LEU A 216 6.21 7.31 -19.68
N LEU A 217 4.90 7.60 -19.60
CA LEU A 217 4.01 7.56 -20.76
C LEU A 217 4.37 8.63 -21.79
N ARG A 218 4.95 9.77 -21.40
CA ARG A 218 5.46 10.80 -22.32
C ARG A 218 6.76 10.39 -23.00
N SER A 219 7.68 9.73 -22.31
CA SER A 219 8.99 9.36 -22.87
C SER A 219 9.00 8.03 -23.63
N HIS A 220 8.12 7.09 -23.28
CA HIS A 220 8.14 5.72 -23.83
C HIS A 220 6.88 5.41 -24.64
N ARG A 221 6.91 4.36 -25.46
CA ARG A 221 5.80 3.97 -26.35
C ARG A 221 4.93 2.85 -25.79
N LEU A 222 5.49 2.05 -24.88
CA LEU A 222 4.79 1.00 -24.15
C LEU A 222 5.05 1.19 -22.66
N LEU A 223 3.98 1.41 -21.90
CA LEU A 223 4.00 1.48 -20.44
C LEU A 223 3.04 0.43 -19.89
N THR A 224 3.52 -0.43 -19.01
CA THR A 224 2.70 -1.43 -18.33
C THR A 224 2.64 -1.10 -16.84
N LEU A 225 1.43 -0.83 -16.34
CA LEU A 225 1.16 -0.73 -14.91
C LEU A 225 1.01 -2.14 -14.36
N THR A 226 1.92 -2.53 -13.46
CA THR A 226 1.92 -3.85 -12.78
C THR A 226 1.47 -3.73 -11.33
N GLY A 227 1.12 -4.84 -10.68
CA GLY A 227 0.77 -4.85 -9.25
C GLY A 227 -0.43 -5.73 -8.90
N PHE A 228 -0.75 -5.78 -7.61
CA PHE A 228 -1.73 -6.72 -7.03
C PHE A 228 -3.16 -6.54 -7.57
N GLY A 229 -3.96 -7.61 -7.46
CA GLY A 229 -5.41 -7.52 -7.65
C GLY A 229 -6.02 -6.54 -6.65
N GLY A 230 -6.70 -5.50 -7.14
CA GLY A 230 -7.32 -4.48 -6.27
C GLY A 230 -6.42 -3.32 -5.83
N SER A 231 -5.17 -3.23 -6.33
CA SER A 231 -4.26 -2.10 -6.04
C SER A 231 -4.66 -0.77 -6.70
N GLY A 232 -5.60 -0.80 -7.66
CA GLY A 232 -6.12 0.39 -8.34
C GLY A 232 -5.52 0.67 -9.73
N LYS A 233 -4.76 -0.26 -10.32
CA LYS A 233 -4.15 -0.12 -11.66
C LYS A 233 -5.10 0.45 -12.72
N THR A 234 -6.29 -0.13 -12.87
CA THR A 234 -7.29 0.29 -13.85
C THR A 234 -7.72 1.75 -13.62
N ARG A 235 -7.93 2.18 -12.37
CA ARG A 235 -8.28 3.58 -12.09
C ARG A 235 -7.12 4.53 -12.39
N LEU A 236 -5.91 4.17 -11.98
CA LEU A 236 -4.72 4.96 -12.27
C LEU A 236 -4.51 5.10 -13.79
N ALA A 237 -4.65 4.01 -14.54
CA ALA A 237 -4.50 4.01 -15.98
C ALA A 237 -5.56 4.85 -16.70
N LEU A 238 -6.81 4.77 -16.25
CA LEU A 238 -7.91 5.58 -16.79
C LEU A 238 -7.69 7.07 -16.51
N GLN A 239 -7.20 7.42 -15.31
CA GLN A 239 -6.84 8.80 -14.97
C GLN A 239 -5.65 9.31 -15.81
N LEU A 240 -4.59 8.51 -15.94
CA LEU A 240 -3.44 8.82 -16.81
C LEU A 240 -3.87 9.03 -18.27
N ALA A 241 -4.73 8.15 -18.78
CA ALA A 241 -5.24 8.25 -20.15
C ALA A 241 -6.10 9.52 -20.33
N ALA A 242 -6.91 9.88 -19.33
CA ALA A 242 -7.72 11.10 -19.34
C ALA A 242 -6.86 12.38 -19.35
N GLU A 243 -5.79 12.43 -18.56
CA GLU A 243 -4.85 13.56 -18.53
C GLU A 243 -4.00 13.68 -19.81
N ALA A 244 -3.83 12.57 -20.53
CA ALA A 244 -3.08 12.54 -21.77
C ALA A 244 -3.91 12.87 -23.03
N VAL A 245 -5.23 13.07 -22.91
CA VAL A 245 -6.14 13.29 -24.05
C VAL A 245 -5.69 14.40 -25.00
N GLU A 246 -5.15 15.50 -24.47
CA GLU A 246 -4.68 16.63 -25.29
C GLU A 246 -3.42 16.32 -26.12
N GLN A 247 -2.67 15.27 -25.75
CA GLN A 247 -1.42 14.89 -26.40
C GLN A 247 -1.65 13.99 -27.63
N PHE A 248 -2.84 13.39 -27.75
CA PHE A 248 -3.19 12.40 -28.78
C PHE A 248 -4.36 12.89 -29.65
N PRO A 249 -4.09 13.68 -30.70
CA PRO A 249 -5.16 14.28 -31.53
C PRO A 249 -5.98 13.24 -32.30
N ASP A 250 -5.42 12.05 -32.55
CA ASP A 250 -6.13 10.97 -33.24
C ASP A 250 -6.93 10.07 -32.28
N GLY A 251 -6.82 10.30 -30.97
CA GLY A 251 -7.72 9.76 -29.96
C GLY A 251 -7.04 8.97 -28.83
N VAL A 252 -7.82 8.73 -27.77
CA VAL A 252 -7.45 7.89 -26.63
C VAL A 252 -8.53 6.83 -26.43
N PHE A 253 -8.16 5.57 -26.59
CA PHE A 253 -9.10 4.45 -26.64
C PHE A 253 -8.84 3.42 -25.55
N TRP A 254 -9.84 3.15 -24.71
CA TRP A 254 -9.86 2.07 -23.74
C TRP A 254 -10.39 0.78 -24.35
N VAL A 255 -9.66 -0.31 -24.13
CA VAL A 255 -9.98 -1.66 -24.58
C VAL A 255 -10.01 -2.56 -23.33
N PRO A 256 -11.19 -2.82 -22.75
CA PRO A 256 -11.31 -3.72 -21.61
C PRO A 256 -11.16 -5.18 -22.08
N LEU A 257 -10.08 -5.85 -21.69
CA LEU A 257 -9.82 -7.25 -22.08
C LEU A 257 -10.39 -8.26 -21.08
N GLN A 258 -11.17 -7.79 -20.11
CA GLN A 258 -11.61 -8.57 -18.95
C GLN A 258 -12.38 -9.87 -19.28
N THR A 259 -13.03 -9.92 -20.44
CA THR A 259 -13.87 -11.04 -20.90
C THR A 259 -13.20 -11.86 -22.00
N LEU A 260 -12.04 -11.42 -22.49
CA LEU A 260 -11.30 -12.11 -23.54
C LEU A 260 -10.39 -13.17 -22.94
N ARG A 261 -10.47 -14.38 -23.49
CA ARG A 261 -9.61 -15.53 -23.12
C ARG A 261 -8.76 -16.03 -24.28
N ASP A 262 -9.14 -15.67 -25.51
CA ASP A 262 -8.42 -16.06 -26.72
C ASP A 262 -7.51 -14.90 -27.17
N PRO A 263 -6.18 -15.08 -27.12
CA PRO A 263 -5.19 -14.08 -27.56
C PRO A 263 -5.41 -13.60 -29.00
N ALA A 264 -5.91 -14.46 -29.89
CA ALA A 264 -6.13 -14.13 -31.31
C ALA A 264 -7.23 -13.08 -31.53
N LEU A 265 -8.05 -12.80 -30.52
CA LEU A 265 -9.15 -11.83 -30.58
C LEU A 265 -8.73 -10.42 -30.13
N VAL A 266 -7.52 -10.25 -29.57
CA VAL A 266 -7.05 -8.95 -29.04
C VAL A 266 -6.94 -7.90 -30.15
N GLU A 267 -6.38 -8.25 -31.31
CA GLU A 267 -6.27 -7.32 -32.44
C GLU A 267 -7.65 -6.82 -32.91
N ARG A 268 -8.64 -7.72 -32.95
CA ARG A 268 -10.03 -7.36 -33.30
C ARG A 268 -10.67 -6.46 -32.26
N ALA A 269 -10.43 -6.70 -30.97
CA ALA A 269 -10.94 -5.87 -29.88
C ALA A 269 -10.37 -4.44 -29.93
N ILE A 270 -9.08 -4.31 -30.25
CA ILE A 270 -8.44 -3.01 -30.49
C ILE A 270 -9.07 -2.34 -31.71
N GLY A 271 -9.17 -3.06 -32.83
CA GLY A 271 -9.79 -2.59 -34.07
C GLY A 271 -11.20 -2.03 -33.86
N ALA A 272 -12.05 -2.77 -33.15
CA ALA A 272 -13.41 -2.34 -32.82
C ALA A 272 -13.43 -1.05 -31.97
N SER A 273 -12.51 -0.92 -31.01
CA SER A 273 -12.45 0.24 -30.11
C SER A 273 -11.97 1.51 -30.82
N VAL A 274 -11.06 1.38 -31.79
CA VAL A 274 -10.54 2.52 -32.57
C VAL A 274 -11.36 2.84 -33.82
N GLY A 275 -12.31 1.97 -34.20
CA GLY A 275 -13.15 2.12 -35.39
C GLY A 275 -12.47 1.70 -36.70
N ALA A 276 -11.65 0.64 -36.67
CA ALA A 276 -10.99 0.09 -37.84
C ALA A 276 -11.88 -0.89 -38.61
N ASP A 277 -12.29 -0.53 -39.83
CA ASP A 277 -12.98 -1.41 -40.78
C ASP A 277 -11.95 -2.19 -41.62
N GLY A 278 -11.31 -3.21 -41.03
CA GLY A 278 -10.31 -4.04 -41.71
C GLY A 278 -8.98 -4.14 -40.96
N SER A 279 -7.86 -3.89 -41.65
CA SER A 279 -6.52 -3.96 -41.06
C SER A 279 -6.31 -2.86 -40.02
N LEU A 280 -6.08 -3.26 -38.77
CA LEU A 280 -5.79 -2.33 -37.67
C LEU A 280 -4.56 -1.47 -38.00
N VAL A 281 -3.48 -2.12 -38.46
CA VAL A 281 -2.22 -1.46 -38.80
C VAL A 281 -2.39 -0.39 -39.86
N GLU A 282 -3.12 -0.67 -40.94
CA GLU A 282 -3.38 0.32 -41.99
C GLU A 282 -4.25 1.46 -41.47
N HIS A 283 -5.24 1.16 -40.63
CA HIS A 283 -6.12 2.17 -40.05
C HIS A 283 -5.37 3.11 -39.10
N VAL A 284 -4.38 2.62 -38.35
CA VAL A 284 -3.63 3.40 -37.37
C VAL A 284 -2.30 3.94 -37.90
N ALA A 285 -1.91 3.58 -39.13
CA ALA A 285 -0.71 4.08 -39.80
C ALA A 285 -0.70 5.62 -39.86
N GLY A 286 0.37 6.22 -39.34
CA GLY A 286 0.55 7.69 -39.33
C GLY A 286 -0.27 8.46 -38.28
N LYS A 287 -1.10 7.79 -37.48
CA LYS A 287 -1.88 8.42 -36.41
C LYS A 287 -1.08 8.54 -35.11
N ARG A 288 -1.39 9.57 -34.32
CA ARG A 288 -0.93 9.79 -32.94
C ARG A 288 -2.07 9.55 -31.96
N LEU A 289 -2.16 8.30 -31.51
CA LEU A 289 -3.21 7.83 -30.61
C LEU A 289 -2.61 7.09 -29.41
N LEU A 290 -3.42 6.96 -28.35
CA LEU A 290 -3.14 6.12 -27.19
C LEU A 290 -4.16 4.99 -27.11
N VAL A 291 -3.67 3.75 -26.99
CA VAL A 291 -4.50 2.58 -26.67
C VAL A 291 -4.24 2.16 -25.24
N LEU A 292 -5.27 2.19 -24.41
CA LEU A 292 -5.26 1.63 -23.05
C LEU A 292 -5.83 0.21 -23.07
N LEU A 293 -4.97 -0.78 -22.85
CA LEU A 293 -5.34 -2.19 -22.73
C LEU A 293 -5.47 -2.55 -21.24
N ASP A 294 -6.70 -2.77 -20.80
CA ASP A 294 -6.98 -3.06 -19.39
C ASP A 294 -7.10 -4.57 -19.16
N ASN A 295 -6.52 -5.03 -18.04
CA ASN A 295 -6.52 -6.41 -17.58
C ASN A 295 -5.91 -7.43 -18.59
N PHE A 296 -4.68 -7.14 -19.05
CA PHE A 296 -3.96 -7.92 -20.07
C PHE A 296 -3.45 -9.28 -19.57
N GLU A 297 -3.39 -9.51 -18.26
CA GLU A 297 -2.93 -10.77 -17.65
C GLU A 297 -3.71 -12.02 -18.09
N GLN A 298 -4.87 -11.84 -18.74
CA GLN A 298 -5.69 -12.94 -19.24
C GLN A 298 -5.31 -13.42 -20.65
N VAL A 299 -4.50 -12.63 -21.35
CA VAL A 299 -4.14 -12.81 -22.76
C VAL A 299 -2.69 -12.41 -23.00
N VAL A 300 -1.79 -12.70 -22.06
CA VAL A 300 -0.36 -12.32 -22.14
C VAL A 300 0.30 -12.87 -23.42
N GLU A 301 -0.13 -14.05 -23.89
CA GLU A 301 0.29 -14.63 -25.17
C GLU A 301 0.02 -13.72 -26.39
N ALA A 302 -0.85 -12.70 -26.26
CA ALA A 302 -1.11 -11.69 -27.29
C ALA A 302 -0.07 -10.56 -27.34
N ALA A 303 0.93 -10.53 -26.44
CA ALA A 303 1.98 -9.51 -26.39
C ALA A 303 2.67 -9.24 -27.75
N PRO A 304 2.97 -10.23 -28.61
CA PRO A 304 3.53 -9.98 -29.95
C PRO A 304 2.67 -9.09 -30.86
N THR A 305 1.35 -9.07 -30.64
CA THR A 305 0.41 -8.16 -31.33
C THR A 305 0.72 -6.71 -31.02
N ILE A 306 1.12 -6.42 -29.78
CA ILE A 306 1.46 -5.07 -29.31
C ILE A 306 2.77 -4.60 -29.94
N SER A 307 3.78 -5.48 -29.99
CA SER A 307 5.02 -5.21 -30.72
C SER A 307 4.76 -4.94 -32.20
N SER A 308 3.89 -5.73 -32.85
CA SER A 308 3.53 -5.54 -34.26
C SER A 308 2.81 -4.21 -34.51
N LEU A 309 1.87 -3.85 -33.63
CA LEU A 309 1.17 -2.57 -33.65
C LEU A 309 2.16 -1.40 -33.52
N LEU A 310 3.04 -1.45 -32.51
CA LEU A 310 4.04 -0.42 -32.25
C LEU A 310 5.08 -0.33 -33.36
N ALA A 311 5.50 -1.44 -33.96
CA ALA A 311 6.44 -1.42 -35.08
C ALA A 311 5.85 -0.72 -36.31
N ALA A 312 4.56 -0.92 -36.58
CA ALA A 312 3.91 -0.36 -37.75
C ALA A 312 3.40 1.09 -37.57
N THR A 313 3.33 1.60 -36.33
CA THR A 313 2.74 2.92 -36.04
C THR A 313 3.61 3.81 -35.14
N PRO A 314 4.62 4.51 -35.69
CA PRO A 314 5.58 5.30 -34.90
C PRO A 314 4.95 6.36 -33.97
N GLY A 315 3.77 6.87 -34.32
CA GLY A 315 3.03 7.87 -33.56
C GLY A 315 2.13 7.31 -32.44
N ALA A 316 1.90 5.99 -32.40
CA ALA A 316 1.03 5.37 -31.41
C ALA A 316 1.78 5.02 -30.12
N LYS A 317 1.05 5.10 -29.00
CA LYS A 317 1.46 4.61 -27.69
C LYS A 317 0.46 3.63 -27.13
N VAL A 318 0.94 2.72 -26.28
CA VAL A 318 0.13 1.71 -25.61
C VAL A 318 0.38 1.82 -24.10
N LEU A 319 -0.70 1.97 -23.35
CA LEU A 319 -0.72 1.85 -21.89
C LEU A 319 -1.40 0.52 -21.57
N VAL A 320 -0.77 -0.31 -20.76
CA VAL A 320 -1.28 -1.62 -20.38
C VAL A 320 -1.48 -1.66 -18.87
N THR A 321 -2.54 -2.28 -18.40
CA THR A 321 -2.59 -2.75 -17.01
C THR A 321 -2.52 -4.26 -17.02
N SER A 322 -1.60 -4.82 -16.26
CA SER A 322 -1.42 -6.26 -16.12
C SER A 322 -1.00 -6.58 -14.69
N ARG A 323 -1.06 -7.85 -14.30
CA ARG A 323 -0.46 -8.30 -13.03
C ARG A 323 1.01 -8.66 -13.21
N GLU A 324 1.35 -9.17 -14.38
CA GLU A 324 2.69 -9.58 -14.79
C GLU A 324 3.16 -8.77 -16.00
N PRO A 325 4.48 -8.63 -16.22
CA PRO A 325 5.05 -8.03 -17.43
C PRO A 325 4.58 -8.72 -18.71
N LEU A 326 4.66 -8.01 -19.84
CA LEU A 326 4.43 -8.59 -21.17
C LEU A 326 5.70 -9.19 -21.77
N ASP A 327 6.86 -8.94 -21.16
CA ASP A 327 8.19 -9.38 -21.58
C ASP A 327 8.56 -8.94 -23.01
N LEU A 328 8.25 -7.67 -23.33
CA LEU A 328 8.61 -7.05 -24.61
C LEU A 328 9.82 -6.11 -24.45
N ASP A 329 10.76 -6.12 -25.41
CA ASP A 329 11.99 -5.30 -25.37
C ASP A 329 11.76 -3.79 -25.17
N SER A 330 10.59 -3.29 -25.60
CA SER A 330 10.23 -1.87 -25.53
C SER A 330 9.33 -1.52 -24.34
N GLU A 331 9.05 -2.50 -23.47
CA GLU A 331 8.18 -2.37 -22.31
C GLU A 331 8.86 -1.61 -21.17
N HIS A 332 8.17 -0.60 -20.65
CA HIS A 332 8.53 0.02 -19.39
C HIS A 332 7.51 -0.36 -18.32
N LEU A 333 7.98 -0.87 -17.20
CA LEU A 333 7.16 -1.30 -16.08
C LEU A 333 7.00 -0.17 -15.06
N TYR A 334 5.78 0.02 -14.58
CA TYR A 334 5.50 0.88 -13.43
C TYR A 334 4.72 0.09 -12.36
N PRO A 335 5.34 -0.27 -11.22
CA PRO A 335 4.68 -1.01 -10.16
C PRO A 335 3.71 -0.10 -9.40
N VAL A 336 2.43 -0.48 -9.37
CA VAL A 336 1.37 0.20 -8.60
C VAL A 336 1.26 -0.46 -7.24
N GLU A 337 1.97 0.11 -6.27
CA GLU A 337 1.98 -0.33 -4.87
C GLU A 337 0.62 -0.08 -4.19
N PRO A 338 0.28 -0.80 -3.10
CA PRO A 338 -0.85 -0.42 -2.23
C PRO A 338 -0.72 1.00 -1.69
N LEU A 339 -1.83 1.59 -1.22
CA LEU A 339 -1.82 2.96 -0.69
C LEU A 339 -1.00 3.04 0.61
N PRO A 340 -0.20 4.11 0.80
CA PRO A 340 0.37 4.46 2.10
C PRO A 340 -0.72 4.57 3.18
N GLU A 341 -0.36 4.38 4.45
CA GLU A 341 -1.33 4.35 5.56
C GLU A 341 -2.22 5.61 5.64
N GLU A 342 -1.64 6.79 5.42
CA GLU A 342 -2.37 8.06 5.44
C GLU A 342 -3.39 8.16 4.29
N ASP A 343 -2.99 7.77 3.07
CA ASP A 343 -3.86 7.77 1.89
C ASP A 343 -4.93 6.69 1.97
N ALA A 344 -4.57 5.51 2.48
CA ALA A 344 -5.49 4.42 2.76
C ALA A 344 -6.56 4.85 3.77
N SER A 345 -6.15 5.55 4.84
CA SER A 345 -7.07 6.12 5.83
C SER A 345 -7.96 7.19 5.23
N THR A 346 -7.41 8.05 4.36
CA THR A 346 -8.16 9.09 3.65
C THR A 346 -9.23 8.48 2.76
N LEU A 347 -8.86 7.47 1.96
CA LEU A 347 -9.79 6.70 1.14
C LEU A 347 -10.88 6.06 2.01
N PHE A 348 -10.50 5.41 3.12
CA PHE A 348 -11.48 4.80 4.04
C PHE A 348 -12.50 5.83 4.54
N VAL A 349 -12.02 6.99 5.02
CA VAL A 349 -12.87 8.04 5.58
C VAL A 349 -13.80 8.62 4.52
N GLU A 350 -13.29 8.88 3.32
CA GLU A 350 -14.11 9.40 2.22
C GLU A 350 -15.24 8.43 1.85
N ARG A 351 -14.91 7.13 1.74
CA ARG A 351 -15.89 6.07 1.42
C ARG A 351 -16.88 5.82 2.55
N ALA A 352 -16.42 5.87 3.80
CA ALA A 352 -17.27 5.73 4.98
C ALA A 352 -18.27 6.89 5.08
N ARG A 353 -17.84 8.12 4.80
CA ARG A 353 -18.73 9.30 4.79
C ARG A 353 -19.76 9.26 3.66
N ALA A 354 -19.44 8.62 2.54
CA ALA A 354 -20.39 8.43 1.44
C ALA A 354 -21.61 7.57 1.85
N VAL A 355 -21.43 6.61 2.76
CA VAL A 355 -22.52 5.75 3.27
C VAL A 355 -23.05 6.19 4.65
N ALA A 356 -22.27 6.94 5.41
CA ALA A 356 -22.61 7.47 6.73
C ALA A 356 -22.06 8.91 6.89
N PRO A 357 -22.81 9.95 6.50
CA PRO A 357 -22.30 11.34 6.45
C PRO A 357 -21.75 11.89 7.79
N GLY A 358 -22.22 11.36 8.92
CA GLY A 358 -21.76 11.73 10.27
C GLY A 358 -20.52 10.97 10.77
N PHE A 359 -19.91 10.12 9.94
CA PHE A 359 -18.78 9.28 10.35
C PHE A 359 -17.56 10.13 10.78
N GLN A 360 -17.05 9.81 11.97
CA GLN A 360 -15.82 10.38 12.52
C GLN A 360 -14.75 9.28 12.61
N PRO A 361 -13.54 9.51 12.07
CA PRO A 361 -12.46 8.54 12.16
C PRO A 361 -12.00 8.33 13.60
N THR A 362 -11.75 7.08 13.98
CA THR A 362 -11.11 6.69 15.24
C THR A 362 -9.72 6.08 14.96
N ALA A 363 -8.95 5.78 16.00
CA ALA A 363 -7.67 5.08 15.86
C ALA A 363 -7.81 3.72 15.14
N ALA A 364 -8.99 3.09 15.19
CA ALA A 364 -9.29 1.84 14.50
C ALA A 364 -9.19 1.94 12.98
N VAL A 365 -9.37 3.13 12.37
CA VAL A 365 -9.31 3.28 10.90
C VAL A 365 -7.92 2.94 10.36
N ARG A 366 -6.86 3.41 11.03
CA ARG A 366 -5.48 3.11 10.62
C ARG A 366 -5.19 1.63 10.72
N GLU A 367 -5.59 1.00 11.83
CA GLU A 367 -5.39 -0.43 12.05
C GLU A 367 -6.19 -1.29 11.05
N ILE A 368 -7.42 -0.88 10.69
CA ILE A 368 -8.19 -1.51 9.62
C ILE A 368 -7.45 -1.40 8.28
N CYS A 369 -6.97 -0.21 7.92
CA CYS A 369 -6.25 0.00 6.66
C CYS A 369 -4.96 -0.82 6.59
N ARG A 370 -4.22 -0.89 7.70
CA ARG A 370 -3.02 -1.73 7.85
C ARG A 370 -3.32 -3.20 7.61
N ARG A 371 -4.41 -3.72 8.20
CA ARG A 371 -4.85 -5.12 8.02
C ARG A 371 -5.41 -5.44 6.64
N LEU A 372 -5.84 -4.41 5.90
CA LEU A 372 -6.29 -4.53 4.52
C LEU A 372 -5.15 -4.29 3.52
N ASP A 373 -3.89 -4.33 3.99
CA ASP A 373 -2.67 -4.18 3.20
C ASP A 373 -2.61 -2.87 2.40
N GLY A 374 -3.37 -1.84 2.78
CA GLY A 374 -3.49 -0.61 1.99
C GLY A 374 -4.17 -0.80 0.61
N LEU A 375 -4.82 -1.94 0.34
CA LEU A 375 -5.44 -2.23 -0.95
C LEU A 375 -6.73 -1.41 -1.13
N PRO A 376 -6.81 -0.51 -2.13
CA PRO A 376 -7.97 0.36 -2.33
C PRO A 376 -9.31 -0.36 -2.39
N LEU A 377 -9.37 -1.49 -3.12
CA LEU A 377 -10.60 -2.29 -3.21
C LEU A 377 -11.02 -2.86 -1.85
N ALA A 378 -10.06 -3.34 -1.06
CA ALA A 378 -10.31 -3.89 0.27
C ALA A 378 -10.86 -2.82 1.21
N ILE A 379 -10.23 -1.64 1.18
CA ILE A 379 -10.60 -0.45 1.95
C ILE A 379 -12.03 -0.02 1.60
N GLU A 380 -12.37 0.05 0.32
CA GLU A 380 -13.72 0.40 -0.14
C GLU A 380 -14.79 -0.59 0.33
N LEU A 381 -14.49 -1.89 0.25
CA LEU A 381 -15.40 -2.94 0.73
C LEU A 381 -15.60 -2.86 2.25
N ALA A 382 -14.55 -2.53 3.00
CA ALA A 382 -14.61 -2.36 4.44
C ALA A 382 -15.36 -1.08 4.84
N ALA A 383 -15.06 0.05 4.20
CA ALA A 383 -15.70 1.34 4.45
C ALA A 383 -17.22 1.30 4.17
N ALA A 384 -17.65 0.52 3.17
CA ALA A 384 -19.08 0.30 2.91
C ALA A 384 -19.84 -0.37 4.08
N ARG A 385 -19.13 -1.03 5.02
CA ARG A 385 -19.73 -1.66 6.21
C ARG A 385 -20.01 -0.67 7.34
N ILE A 386 -19.51 0.56 7.24
CA ILE A 386 -19.75 1.61 8.24
C ILE A 386 -21.23 2.00 8.36
N ALA A 387 -22.04 1.70 7.34
CA ALA A 387 -23.50 1.84 7.42
C ALA A 387 -24.16 0.94 8.49
N LEU A 388 -23.47 -0.13 8.94
CA LEU A 388 -24.01 -1.13 9.88
C LEU A 388 -23.15 -1.32 11.13
N LEU A 389 -21.86 -1.02 11.05
CA LEU A 389 -20.87 -1.24 12.09
C LEU A 389 -20.08 0.04 12.34
N ASN A 390 -19.71 0.35 13.57
CA ASN A 390 -18.70 1.38 13.80
C ASN A 390 -17.28 0.84 13.49
N ALA A 391 -16.28 1.74 13.43
CA ALA A 391 -14.92 1.35 13.05
C ALA A 391 -14.30 0.32 14.02
N ASP A 392 -14.46 0.51 15.32
CA ASP A 392 -13.94 -0.42 16.34
C ASP A 392 -14.60 -1.81 16.25
N GLU A 393 -15.91 -1.86 16.00
CA GLU A 393 -16.67 -3.10 15.76
C GLU A 393 -16.28 -3.83 14.47
N LEU A 394 -15.89 -3.09 13.44
CA LEU A 394 -15.39 -3.64 12.19
C LEU A 394 -13.99 -4.23 12.38
N LEU A 395 -13.13 -3.55 13.12
CA LEU A 395 -11.80 -4.01 13.46
C LEU A 395 -11.82 -5.34 14.24
N VAL A 396 -12.64 -5.43 15.30
CA VAL A 396 -12.81 -6.68 16.09
C VAL A 396 -13.35 -7.84 15.24
N ARG A 397 -14.08 -7.56 14.16
CA ARG A 397 -14.58 -8.59 13.25
C ARG A 397 -13.54 -9.02 12.20
N LEU A 398 -12.73 -8.07 11.72
CA LEU A 398 -11.56 -8.37 10.88
C LEU A 398 -10.54 -9.24 11.63
N GLU A 399 -10.44 -9.12 12.96
CA GLU A 399 -9.62 -10.01 13.80
C GLU A 399 -10.03 -11.48 13.73
N ARG A 400 -11.27 -11.78 13.36
CA ARG A 400 -11.83 -13.12 13.55
C ARG A 400 -12.01 -13.92 12.28
N ARG A 401 -12.38 -13.32 11.12
CA ARG A 401 -12.52 -14.03 9.82
C ARG A 401 -12.57 -13.07 8.60
N LEU A 402 -11.80 -13.34 7.53
CA LEU A 402 -11.85 -12.72 6.18
C LEU A 402 -13.18 -12.80 5.36
N PRO A 403 -14.17 -13.69 5.57
CA PRO A 403 -15.36 -13.83 4.70
C PRO A 403 -16.33 -12.64 4.67
N LEU A 404 -16.04 -11.54 5.40
CA LEU A 404 -16.97 -10.43 5.58
C LEU A 404 -16.96 -9.38 4.46
N LEU A 405 -16.00 -9.42 3.52
CA LEU A 405 -15.85 -8.40 2.48
C LEU A 405 -16.53 -8.83 1.17
N SER A 406 -17.86 -8.84 1.17
CA SER A 406 -18.69 -8.99 -0.05
C SER A 406 -19.31 -7.66 -0.50
N SER A 407 -19.13 -7.32 -1.77
CA SER A 407 -19.79 -6.19 -2.44
C SER A 407 -21.30 -6.47 -2.60
N ARG A 408 -22.14 -5.49 -2.28
CA ARG A 408 -23.58 -5.49 -2.63
C ARG A 408 -23.85 -4.88 -4.01
N SER A 409 -22.85 -4.27 -4.66
CA SER A 409 -23.02 -3.68 -5.99
C SER A 409 -23.14 -4.79 -7.04
N ARG A 410 -24.21 -4.72 -7.84
CA ARG A 410 -24.45 -5.63 -8.97
C ARG A 410 -23.64 -5.26 -10.21
N ASP A 411 -22.96 -4.10 -10.19
CA ASP A 411 -22.26 -3.52 -11.34
C ASP A 411 -20.76 -3.87 -11.37
N VAL A 412 -20.28 -4.66 -10.40
CA VAL A 412 -18.89 -5.12 -10.30
C VAL A 412 -18.82 -6.59 -10.75
N PRO A 413 -17.85 -6.99 -11.61
CA PRO A 413 -17.72 -8.37 -12.07
C PRO A 413 -17.74 -9.39 -10.93
N ASP A 414 -18.36 -10.55 -11.17
CA ASP A 414 -18.62 -11.59 -10.17
C ASP A 414 -17.42 -11.97 -9.29
N ARG A 415 -16.22 -11.90 -9.86
CA ARG A 415 -14.88 -12.19 -9.31
C ARG A 415 -14.28 -11.09 -8.41
N GLN A 416 -14.68 -9.83 -8.59
CA GLN A 416 -14.27 -8.69 -7.75
C GLN A 416 -15.26 -8.42 -6.61
N ARG A 417 -16.32 -9.25 -6.49
CA ARG A 417 -17.31 -9.12 -5.43
C ARG A 417 -16.76 -9.41 -4.04
N THR A 418 -15.69 -10.20 -3.91
CA THR A 418 -14.98 -10.38 -2.63
C THR A 418 -13.48 -10.37 -2.85
N LEU A 419 -12.72 -9.89 -1.86
CA LEU A 419 -11.26 -9.98 -1.87
C LEU A 419 -10.81 -11.44 -2.06
N ARG A 420 -11.52 -12.37 -1.39
CA ARG A 420 -11.33 -13.81 -1.52
C ARG A 420 -11.52 -14.33 -2.94
N ALA A 421 -12.57 -13.91 -3.64
CA ALA A 421 -12.81 -14.33 -5.03
C ALA A 421 -11.74 -13.78 -5.99
N THR A 422 -11.16 -12.61 -5.68
CA THR A 422 -10.03 -12.08 -6.45
C THR A 422 -8.76 -12.90 -6.21
N ILE A 423 -8.48 -13.30 -4.97
CA ILE A 423 -7.33 -14.14 -4.63
C ILE A 423 -7.49 -15.56 -5.16
N GLU A 424 -8.67 -16.17 -5.00
CA GLU A 424 -9.02 -17.50 -5.54
C GLU A 424 -8.83 -17.55 -7.05
N TRP A 425 -9.35 -16.54 -7.77
CA TRP A 425 -9.11 -16.43 -9.20
C TRP A 425 -7.64 -16.24 -9.57
N SER A 426 -6.85 -15.55 -8.73
CA SER A 426 -5.41 -15.39 -8.94
C SER A 426 -4.65 -16.71 -8.76
N TYR A 427 -5.10 -17.51 -7.79
CA TYR A 427 -4.55 -18.82 -7.48
C TYR A 427 -4.88 -19.85 -8.57
N ASP A 428 -6.11 -19.84 -9.08
CA ASP A 428 -6.57 -20.80 -10.10
C ASP A 428 -5.88 -20.60 -11.47
N LEU A 429 -5.30 -19.43 -11.72
CA LEU A 429 -4.50 -19.13 -12.91
C LEU A 429 -3.05 -19.63 -12.84
N LEU A 430 -2.60 -20.07 -11.66
CA LEU A 430 -1.26 -20.59 -11.48
C LEU A 430 -1.14 -22.03 -11.98
N ASP A 431 0.04 -22.36 -12.48
CA ASP A 431 0.44 -23.70 -12.84
C ASP A 431 0.52 -24.60 -11.58
N PRO A 432 0.41 -25.94 -11.69
CA PRO A 432 0.37 -26.82 -10.52
C PRO A 432 1.57 -26.68 -9.57
N ASP A 433 2.77 -26.44 -10.11
CA ASP A 433 3.99 -26.25 -9.32
C ASP A 433 4.01 -24.90 -8.59
N GLU A 434 3.49 -23.85 -9.23
CA GLU A 434 3.33 -22.53 -8.63
C GLU A 434 2.27 -22.53 -7.52
N GLN A 435 1.14 -23.20 -7.73
CA GLN A 435 0.11 -23.39 -6.71
C GLN A 435 0.67 -24.13 -5.49
N LYS A 436 1.48 -25.16 -5.74
CA LYS A 436 2.17 -25.93 -4.69
C LYS A 436 3.18 -25.07 -3.95
N LEU A 437 3.98 -24.28 -4.65
CA LEU A 437 4.94 -23.40 -4.00
C LEU A 437 4.23 -22.33 -3.18
N LEU A 438 3.24 -21.63 -3.74
CA LEU A 438 2.53 -20.56 -3.05
C LEU A 438 1.86 -21.05 -1.75
N ARG A 439 1.18 -22.20 -1.77
CA ARG A 439 0.57 -22.76 -0.55
C ARG A 439 1.62 -23.15 0.50
N ARG A 440 2.77 -23.68 0.08
CA ARG A 440 3.86 -24.04 1.01
C ARG A 440 4.48 -22.80 1.65
N LEU A 441 4.71 -21.74 0.86
CA LEU A 441 5.22 -20.45 1.36
C LEU A 441 4.32 -19.82 2.44
N ALA A 442 3.05 -20.20 2.51
CA ALA A 442 2.11 -19.70 3.52
C ALA A 442 2.47 -20.08 4.96
N VAL A 443 3.36 -21.07 5.13
CA VAL A 443 3.89 -21.46 6.44
C VAL A 443 4.68 -20.34 7.11
N PHE A 444 5.36 -19.50 6.34
CA PHE A 444 6.10 -18.37 6.87
C PHE A 444 5.15 -17.32 7.43
N SER A 445 5.43 -16.87 8.64
CA SER A 445 4.72 -15.76 9.27
C SER A 445 5.57 -14.51 9.03
N GLY A 446 5.12 -13.64 8.12
CA GLY A 446 5.88 -12.47 7.68
C GLY A 446 6.84 -12.76 6.52
N SER A 447 7.99 -12.09 6.52
CA SER A 447 9.00 -12.22 5.46
C SER A 447 9.94 -13.42 5.68
N PHE A 448 10.54 -13.92 4.62
CA PHE A 448 11.48 -15.05 4.62
C PHE A 448 12.63 -14.83 3.63
N SER A 449 13.74 -15.54 3.83
CA SER A 449 14.86 -15.56 2.88
C SER A 449 14.63 -16.56 1.74
N LEU A 450 15.41 -16.42 0.66
CA LEU A 450 15.42 -17.43 -0.42
C LEU A 450 15.82 -18.81 0.11
N GLU A 451 16.87 -18.87 0.94
CA GLU A 451 17.33 -20.11 1.57
C GLU A 451 16.24 -20.79 2.40
N ALA A 452 15.44 -20.01 3.14
CA ALA A 452 14.31 -20.54 3.89
C ALA A 452 13.25 -21.12 2.94
N ALA A 453 12.91 -20.40 1.86
CA ALA A 453 11.95 -20.89 0.86
C ALA A 453 12.43 -22.21 0.21
N GLU A 454 13.71 -22.31 -0.13
CA GLU A 454 14.31 -23.52 -0.69
C GLU A 454 14.26 -24.69 0.30
N ALA A 455 14.74 -24.48 1.54
CA ALA A 455 14.86 -25.54 2.54
C ALA A 455 13.49 -26.03 3.07
N VAL A 456 12.53 -25.13 3.23
CA VAL A 456 11.22 -25.44 3.84
C VAL A 456 10.20 -25.85 2.78
N CYS A 457 10.16 -25.16 1.64
CA CYS A 457 9.11 -25.32 0.64
C CYS A 457 9.55 -26.08 -0.62
N ASP A 458 10.82 -26.48 -0.71
CA ASP A 458 11.45 -26.98 -1.94
C ASP A 458 11.28 -25.97 -3.08
N ALA A 459 11.46 -24.68 -2.80
CA ALA A 459 11.26 -23.62 -3.78
C ALA A 459 12.24 -23.75 -4.94
N ASP A 460 11.69 -23.83 -6.16
CA ASP A 460 12.44 -23.67 -7.39
C ASP A 460 12.53 -22.17 -7.75
N LEU A 461 13.68 -21.72 -8.25
CA LEU A 461 13.95 -20.31 -8.51
C LEU A 461 13.01 -19.74 -9.59
N ASP A 462 12.73 -20.52 -10.65
CA ASP A 462 11.87 -20.08 -11.75
C ASP A 462 10.42 -19.95 -11.29
N ALA A 463 9.94 -20.92 -10.50
CA ALA A 463 8.60 -20.85 -9.91
C ALA A 463 8.46 -19.67 -8.94
N LEU A 464 9.48 -19.40 -8.12
CA LEU A 464 9.47 -18.27 -7.19
C LEU A 464 9.54 -16.92 -7.91
N GLN A 465 10.34 -16.83 -8.97
CA GLN A 465 10.42 -15.65 -9.83
C GLN A 465 9.07 -15.40 -10.53
N SER A 466 8.40 -16.45 -10.99
CA SER A 466 7.06 -16.33 -11.56
C SER A 466 6.03 -15.84 -10.53
N LEU A 467 6.04 -16.36 -9.30
CA LEU A 467 5.16 -15.85 -8.22
C LEU A 467 5.43 -14.38 -7.87
N VAL A 468 6.68 -13.91 -8.01
CA VAL A 468 7.04 -12.49 -7.85
C VAL A 468 6.53 -11.66 -9.03
N ALA A 469 6.72 -12.13 -10.26
CA ALA A 469 6.21 -11.47 -11.47
C ALA A 469 4.69 -11.33 -11.45
N LYS A 470 3.97 -12.35 -10.96
CA LYS A 470 2.52 -12.38 -10.79
C LYS A 470 2.01 -11.59 -9.58
N SER A 471 2.90 -10.91 -8.84
CA SER A 471 2.58 -10.16 -7.62
C SER A 471 1.82 -11.01 -6.59
N LEU A 472 2.21 -12.28 -6.39
CA LEU A 472 1.70 -13.12 -5.29
C LEU A 472 2.73 -13.24 -4.16
N VAL A 473 4.01 -13.07 -4.50
CA VAL A 473 5.13 -12.91 -3.57
C VAL A 473 5.78 -11.56 -3.84
N ARG A 474 6.12 -10.82 -2.79
CA ARG A 474 6.83 -9.54 -2.83
C ARG A 474 8.30 -9.75 -2.52
N ARG A 475 9.18 -8.99 -3.17
CA ARG A 475 10.57 -8.82 -2.76
C ARG A 475 10.76 -7.41 -2.19
N TRP A 476 11.19 -7.30 -0.94
CA TRP A 476 11.52 -6.02 -0.32
C TRP A 476 12.91 -5.53 -0.72
N SER A 477 13.19 -4.24 -0.51
CA SER A 477 14.50 -3.63 -0.74
C SER A 477 15.63 -4.28 0.07
N THR A 478 15.30 -4.91 1.20
CA THR A 478 16.20 -5.73 2.02
C THR A 478 16.62 -7.04 1.34
N GLY A 479 16.02 -7.38 0.20
CA GLY A 479 16.22 -8.64 -0.51
C GLY A 479 15.34 -9.79 -0.02
N ARG A 480 14.60 -9.60 1.09
CA ARG A 480 13.68 -10.61 1.66
C ARG A 480 12.42 -10.75 0.81
N LEU A 481 11.79 -11.92 0.91
CA LEU A 481 10.58 -12.29 0.18
C LEU A 481 9.40 -12.45 1.16
N GLY A 482 8.17 -12.23 0.71
CA GLY A 482 7.00 -12.47 1.55
C GLY A 482 5.68 -12.29 0.81
N MET A 483 4.58 -12.54 1.48
CA MET A 483 3.24 -12.41 0.90
C MET A 483 2.46 -11.33 1.63
N LEU A 484 1.51 -10.72 0.92
CA LEU A 484 0.48 -9.94 1.61
C LEU A 484 -0.32 -10.88 2.52
N ASP A 485 -0.72 -10.41 3.70
CA ASP A 485 -1.37 -11.25 4.71
C ASP A 485 -2.65 -11.88 4.16
N THR A 486 -3.39 -11.14 3.33
CA THR A 486 -4.59 -11.61 2.65
C THR A 486 -4.35 -12.79 1.70
N ILE A 487 -3.24 -12.76 0.94
CA ILE A 487 -2.83 -13.86 0.05
C ILE A 487 -2.33 -15.04 0.88
N ARG A 488 -1.52 -14.76 1.91
CA ARG A 488 -1.00 -15.76 2.83
C ARG A 488 -2.11 -16.53 3.52
N GLU A 489 -3.14 -15.87 4.03
CA GLU A 489 -4.28 -16.51 4.68
C GLU A 489 -5.01 -17.47 3.73
N TYR A 490 -5.26 -17.06 2.49
CA TYR A 490 -5.87 -17.94 1.49
C TYR A 490 -4.97 -19.14 1.15
N ALA A 491 -3.68 -18.89 0.95
CA ALA A 491 -2.69 -19.93 0.65
C ALA A 491 -2.51 -20.90 1.83
N LEU A 492 -2.61 -20.41 3.07
CA LEU A 492 -2.55 -21.21 4.28
C LEU A 492 -3.78 -22.12 4.40
N GLU A 493 -4.98 -21.65 4.08
CA GLU A 493 -6.16 -22.51 4.01
C GLU A 493 -6.00 -23.64 2.95
N ARG A 494 -5.30 -23.36 1.83
CA ARG A 494 -4.98 -24.39 0.84
C ARG A 494 -3.94 -25.38 1.37
N LEU A 495 -2.95 -24.90 2.12
CA LEU A 495 -1.96 -25.75 2.78
C LEU A 495 -2.64 -26.66 3.81
N ASP A 496 -3.50 -26.11 4.66
CA ASP A 496 -4.22 -26.85 5.71
C ASP A 496 -5.10 -27.98 5.15
N GLY A 497 -5.66 -27.79 3.96
CA GLY A 497 -6.42 -28.81 3.24
C GLY A 497 -5.58 -29.87 2.53
N SER A 498 -4.24 -29.77 2.57
CA SER A 498 -3.32 -30.65 1.84
C SER A 498 -2.65 -31.68 2.75
N PRO A 499 -2.25 -32.86 2.23
CA PRO A 499 -1.54 -33.88 3.02
C PRO A 499 -0.11 -33.49 3.40
N GLU A 500 0.45 -32.43 2.81
CA GLU A 500 1.81 -31.96 3.07
C GLU A 500 1.91 -30.91 4.19
N ALA A 501 0.76 -30.46 4.74
CA ALA A 501 0.71 -29.39 5.74
C ALA A 501 1.64 -29.64 6.94
N GLU A 502 1.56 -30.84 7.50
CA GLU A 502 2.30 -31.20 8.71
C GLU A 502 3.81 -31.28 8.44
N GLU A 503 4.20 -31.84 7.30
CA GLU A 503 5.60 -31.95 6.90
C GLU A 503 6.22 -30.57 6.65
N VAL A 504 5.49 -29.67 5.98
CA VAL A 504 5.96 -28.30 5.71
C VAL A 504 6.14 -27.51 7.01
N ARG A 505 5.19 -27.61 7.96
CA ARG A 505 5.30 -26.95 9.28
C ARG A 505 6.44 -27.53 10.13
N ARG A 506 6.66 -28.84 10.07
CA ARG A 506 7.80 -29.50 10.73
C ARG A 506 9.13 -28.99 10.17
N ARG A 507 9.30 -28.96 8.83
CA ARG A 507 10.49 -28.41 8.17
C ARG A 507 10.71 -26.94 8.52
N HIS A 508 9.65 -26.15 8.55
CA HIS A 508 9.70 -24.75 8.97
C HIS A 508 10.25 -24.64 10.40
N ALA A 509 9.69 -25.39 11.35
CA ALA A 509 10.13 -25.34 12.74
C ALA A 509 11.59 -25.83 12.93
N GLU A 510 11.99 -26.87 12.20
CA GLU A 510 13.37 -27.38 12.22
C GLU A 510 14.36 -26.40 11.58
N PHE A 511 13.99 -25.74 10.48
CA PHE A 511 14.80 -24.71 9.85
C PHE A 511 15.06 -23.54 10.79
N PHE A 512 14.01 -23.01 11.43
CA PHE A 512 14.16 -21.90 12.38
C PHE A 512 14.86 -22.31 13.68
N LEU A 513 14.79 -23.58 14.09
CA LEU A 513 15.65 -24.11 15.16
C LEU A 513 17.12 -24.14 14.75
N ALA A 514 17.44 -24.55 13.52
CA ALA A 514 18.81 -24.53 13.02
C ALA A 514 19.36 -23.10 12.93
N LEU A 515 18.56 -22.14 12.44
CA LEU A 515 18.89 -20.71 12.41
C LEU A 515 19.07 -20.14 13.83
N ALA A 516 18.17 -20.48 14.75
CA ALA A 516 18.29 -20.09 16.15
C ALA A 516 19.59 -20.59 16.80
N ARG A 517 20.03 -21.81 16.44
CA ARG A 517 21.31 -22.37 16.90
C ARG A 517 22.51 -21.66 16.29
N SER A 518 22.46 -21.32 15.00
CA SER A 518 23.56 -20.61 14.33
C SER A 518 23.71 -19.18 14.85
N ALA A 519 22.64 -18.59 15.41
CA ALA A 519 22.69 -17.27 16.02
C ALA A 519 23.57 -17.19 17.29
N ASN A 520 23.91 -18.35 17.90
CA ASN A 520 24.79 -18.46 19.08
C ASN A 520 24.28 -17.66 20.30
N LEU A 521 22.96 -17.67 20.52
CA LEU A 521 22.28 -16.88 21.55
C LEU A 521 21.81 -17.69 22.76
N SER A 522 22.38 -18.89 22.98
CA SER A 522 22.00 -19.77 24.09
C SER A 522 22.96 -19.65 25.28
N SER A 523 22.47 -19.14 26.40
CA SER A 523 23.27 -18.85 27.60
C SER A 523 23.90 -20.07 28.25
N LEU A 524 23.26 -21.24 28.11
CA LEU A 524 23.75 -22.53 28.62
C LEU A 524 24.76 -23.22 27.69
N LYS A 525 24.79 -22.84 26.40
CA LYS A 525 25.67 -23.46 25.40
C LYS A 525 26.76 -22.52 24.89
N TYR A 526 26.71 -21.25 25.29
CA TYR A 526 27.65 -20.25 24.83
C TYR A 526 29.06 -20.55 25.37
N THR A 527 30.01 -20.73 24.44
CA THR A 527 31.42 -20.98 24.74
C THR A 527 32.35 -19.89 24.18
N GLY A 528 31.76 -18.81 23.65
CA GLY A 528 32.44 -17.74 22.91
C GLY A 528 32.00 -17.69 21.45
N GLY A 529 32.51 -16.70 20.72
CA GLY A 529 32.16 -16.44 19.32
C GLY A 529 31.16 -15.30 19.17
N GLU A 530 30.95 -14.90 17.91
CA GLU A 530 30.01 -13.82 17.58
C GLU A 530 28.57 -14.24 17.87
N GLN A 531 27.77 -13.27 18.32
CA GLN A 531 26.35 -13.40 18.60
C GLN A 531 25.57 -12.67 17.51
N HIS A 532 24.70 -13.38 16.80
CA HIS A 532 23.99 -12.84 15.64
C HIS A 532 22.52 -12.54 15.98
N HIS A 533 22.32 -11.48 16.78
CA HIS A 533 20.98 -11.02 17.16
C HIS A 533 20.15 -10.59 15.95
N ASP A 534 20.79 -10.00 14.95
CA ASP A 534 20.21 -9.56 13.68
C ASP A 534 19.49 -10.68 12.92
N LEU A 535 20.04 -11.90 12.93
CA LEU A 535 19.38 -13.07 12.33
C LEU A 535 18.04 -13.37 13.00
N VAL A 536 17.99 -13.33 14.34
CA VAL A 536 16.75 -13.60 15.09
C VAL A 536 15.77 -12.44 14.97
N ILE A 537 16.26 -11.19 14.95
CA ILE A 537 15.42 -9.99 14.75
C ILE A 537 14.65 -10.09 13.44
N ALA A 538 15.31 -10.53 12.35
CA ALA A 538 14.69 -10.63 11.04
C ALA A 538 13.65 -11.76 10.94
N GLU A 539 13.72 -12.76 11.82
CA GLU A 539 12.92 -13.99 11.77
C GLU A 539 11.95 -14.16 12.95
N GLN A 540 11.71 -13.11 13.75
CA GLN A 540 10.87 -13.18 14.95
C GLN A 540 9.49 -13.79 14.69
N ASP A 541 8.82 -13.36 13.62
CA ASP A 541 7.48 -13.83 13.30
C ASP A 541 7.47 -15.30 12.90
N ASN A 542 8.49 -15.76 12.17
CA ASN A 542 8.66 -17.16 11.83
C ASN A 542 8.99 -18.03 13.06
N ILE A 543 9.82 -17.54 13.98
CA ILE A 543 10.13 -18.21 15.24
C ILE A 543 8.87 -18.33 16.11
N ARG A 544 8.07 -17.27 16.22
CA ARG A 544 6.75 -17.30 16.88
C ARG A 544 5.83 -18.32 16.23
N GLY A 545 5.79 -18.37 14.90
CA GLY A 545 5.03 -19.37 14.14
C GLY A 545 5.47 -20.81 14.45
N ALA A 546 6.78 -21.06 14.55
CA ALA A 546 7.33 -22.37 14.91
C ALA A 546 7.01 -22.77 16.38
N LEU A 547 7.08 -21.82 17.32
CA LEU A 547 6.69 -22.05 18.72
C LEU A 547 5.18 -22.34 18.85
N ALA A 548 4.34 -21.56 18.15
CA ALA A 548 2.89 -21.77 18.11
C ALA A 548 2.53 -23.14 17.51
N TRP A 549 3.17 -23.52 16.41
CA TRP A 549 2.98 -24.85 15.82
C TRP A 549 3.39 -25.95 16.80
N SER A 550 4.55 -25.83 17.45
CA SER A 550 5.05 -26.81 18.43
C SER A 550 4.06 -27.07 19.58
N LEU A 551 3.38 -26.03 20.06
CA LEU A 551 2.31 -26.17 21.05
C LEU A 551 1.09 -26.89 20.47
N SER A 552 0.65 -26.52 19.28
CA SER A 552 -0.56 -27.10 18.66
C SER A 552 -0.39 -28.55 18.21
N SER A 553 0.82 -28.94 17.76
CA SER A 553 1.13 -30.30 17.29
C SER A 553 1.59 -31.22 18.42
N GLY A 554 1.88 -30.68 19.61
CA GLY A 554 2.47 -31.43 20.72
C GLY A 554 3.97 -31.70 20.56
N SER A 555 4.64 -31.08 19.58
CA SER A 555 6.09 -31.15 19.36
C SER A 555 6.88 -30.31 20.39
N ILE A 556 6.60 -30.53 21.68
CA ILE A 556 7.07 -29.67 22.78
C ILE A 556 8.59 -29.68 22.91
N SER A 557 9.26 -30.82 22.71
CA SER A 557 10.73 -30.87 22.75
C SER A 557 11.36 -29.91 21.74
N LEU A 558 10.82 -29.82 20.52
CA LEU A 558 11.30 -28.88 19.50
C LEU A 558 11.06 -27.43 19.92
N GLY A 559 9.88 -27.13 20.45
CA GLY A 559 9.55 -25.80 20.97
C GLY A 559 10.48 -25.37 22.12
N LEU A 560 10.78 -26.27 23.07
CA LEU A 560 11.74 -26.01 24.15
C LEU A 560 13.17 -25.83 23.63
N GLU A 561 13.60 -26.64 22.66
CA GLU A 561 14.89 -26.49 21.99
C GLU A 561 15.01 -25.12 21.30
N LEU A 562 13.97 -24.69 20.59
CA LEU A 562 13.92 -23.41 19.89
C LEU A 562 13.96 -22.24 20.88
N ALA A 563 13.10 -22.25 21.91
CA ALA A 563 13.07 -21.21 22.92
C ALA A 563 14.42 -21.06 23.65
N ASN A 564 15.06 -22.18 24.01
CA ASN A 564 16.37 -22.20 24.68
C ASN A 564 17.55 -21.79 23.79
N ALA A 565 17.42 -21.95 22.46
CA ALA A 565 18.47 -21.58 21.52
C ALA A 565 18.68 -20.05 21.43
N ILE A 566 17.65 -19.28 21.79
CA ILE A 566 17.64 -17.80 21.70
C ILE A 566 17.36 -17.12 23.04
N ASP A 567 17.76 -17.72 24.16
CA ASP A 567 17.40 -17.15 25.47
C ASP A 567 18.02 -15.77 25.75
N PHE A 568 19.20 -15.43 25.21
CA PHE A 568 19.71 -14.05 25.26
C PHE A 568 18.92 -13.05 24.42
N PHE A 569 18.27 -13.52 23.34
CA PHE A 569 17.42 -12.65 22.54
C PHE A 569 16.22 -12.18 23.36
N TRP A 570 15.60 -13.10 24.10
CA TRP A 570 14.49 -12.77 25.01
C TRP A 570 14.87 -11.74 26.07
N VAL A 571 16.07 -11.85 26.63
CA VAL A 571 16.59 -10.91 27.65
C VAL A 571 16.66 -9.47 27.12
N THR A 572 17.04 -9.31 25.85
CA THR A 572 17.28 -7.99 25.22
C THR A 572 16.02 -7.38 24.60
N HIS A 573 15.07 -8.21 24.16
CA HIS A 573 13.93 -7.76 23.35
C HIS A 573 12.59 -7.80 24.11
N ASP A 574 12.13 -8.97 24.53
CA ASP A 574 10.86 -9.13 25.25
C ASP A 574 10.91 -10.30 26.24
N PRO A 575 11.35 -10.06 27.49
CA PRO A 575 11.31 -11.07 28.54
C PRO A 575 9.88 -11.54 28.88
N HIS A 576 8.87 -10.69 28.69
CA HIS A 576 7.47 -11.08 28.92
C HIS A 576 7.01 -12.09 27.86
N GLU A 577 7.39 -11.91 26.60
CA GLU A 577 7.14 -12.89 25.55
C GLU A 577 7.75 -14.25 25.90
N ALA A 578 8.99 -14.27 26.37
CA ALA A 578 9.62 -15.51 26.80
C ALA A 578 8.87 -16.17 27.95
N THR A 579 8.40 -15.41 28.96
CA THR A 579 7.58 -16.00 30.03
C THR A 579 6.30 -16.66 29.51
N ARG A 580 5.65 -16.07 28.50
CA ARG A 580 4.45 -16.66 27.86
C ARG A 580 4.79 -17.97 27.14
N TRP A 581 5.85 -17.98 26.34
CA TRP A 581 6.25 -19.17 25.59
C TRP A 581 6.73 -20.30 26.51
N TYR A 582 7.61 -20.01 27.46
CA TYR A 582 8.08 -21.02 28.41
C TYR A 582 6.95 -21.55 29.29
N GLY A 583 6.07 -20.68 29.79
CA GLY A 583 4.89 -21.09 30.54
C GLY A 583 4.04 -22.07 29.74
N ALA A 584 3.64 -21.69 28.52
CA ALA A 584 2.81 -22.54 27.66
C ALA A 584 3.48 -23.87 27.30
N LEU A 585 4.79 -23.88 26.99
CA LEU A 585 5.52 -25.10 26.64
C LEU A 585 5.67 -26.04 27.83
N LEU A 586 5.95 -25.52 29.03
CA LEU A 586 6.16 -26.32 30.24
C LEU A 586 4.84 -26.80 30.89
N GLU A 587 3.74 -26.08 30.68
CA GLU A 587 2.40 -26.47 31.15
C GLU A 587 1.71 -27.47 30.21
N HIS A 588 2.21 -27.64 28.98
CA HIS A 588 1.63 -28.57 28.03
C HIS A 588 1.81 -30.03 28.51
N PRO A 589 0.79 -30.91 28.42
CA PRO A 589 0.88 -32.29 28.92
C PRO A 589 2.04 -33.11 28.33
N ALA A 590 2.39 -32.86 27.06
CA ALA A 590 3.52 -33.54 26.41
C ALA A 590 4.91 -33.10 26.92
N ALA A 591 4.99 -32.07 27.77
CA ALA A 591 6.26 -31.63 28.38
C ALA A 591 6.88 -32.70 29.29
N GLU A 592 6.08 -33.58 29.89
CA GLU A 592 6.57 -34.70 30.70
C GLU A 592 7.43 -35.68 29.90
N GLY A 593 7.19 -35.78 28.58
CA GLY A 593 7.98 -36.60 27.67
C GLY A 593 9.28 -35.96 27.19
N ALA A 594 9.52 -34.68 27.51
CA ALA A 594 10.73 -33.98 27.08
C ALA A 594 11.97 -34.46 27.87
N PRO A 595 13.15 -34.57 27.22
CA PRO A 595 14.39 -34.90 27.89
C PRO A 595 14.66 -34.01 29.13
N PRO A 596 15.10 -34.57 30.27
CA PRO A 596 15.27 -33.79 31.51
C PRO A 596 16.23 -32.60 31.39
N HIS A 597 17.27 -32.70 30.55
CA HIS A 597 18.20 -31.59 30.31
C HIS A 597 17.54 -30.40 29.58
N LEU A 598 16.60 -30.66 28.66
CA LEU A 598 15.83 -29.62 27.99
C LEU A 598 14.86 -28.93 28.94
N HIS A 599 14.21 -29.72 29.80
CA HIS A 599 13.32 -29.21 30.84
C HIS A 599 14.11 -28.36 31.86
N ALA A 600 15.28 -28.82 32.29
CA ALA A 600 16.18 -28.06 33.16
C ALA A 600 16.60 -26.74 32.52
N GLY A 601 17.00 -26.76 31.25
CA GLY A 601 17.36 -25.56 30.49
C GLY A 601 16.21 -24.57 30.36
N ALA A 602 15.01 -25.06 30.03
CA ALA A 602 13.82 -24.23 29.91
C ALA A 602 13.42 -23.57 31.24
N LEU A 603 13.45 -24.31 32.36
CA LEU A 603 13.22 -23.73 33.68
C LEU A 603 14.29 -22.70 34.05
N SER A 604 15.54 -22.91 33.63
CA SER A 604 16.62 -21.94 33.81
C SER A 604 16.28 -20.63 33.10
N SER A 605 16.04 -20.68 31.78
CA SER A 605 15.77 -19.50 30.94
C SER A 605 14.43 -18.83 31.27
N TYR A 606 13.41 -19.60 31.63
CA TYR A 606 12.15 -19.08 32.15
C TYR A 606 12.37 -18.29 33.45
N GLY A 607 13.13 -18.85 34.40
CA GLY A 607 13.49 -18.14 35.63
C GLY A 607 14.24 -16.83 35.35
N GLY A 608 15.12 -16.78 34.35
CA GLY A 608 15.81 -15.56 33.93
C GLY A 608 14.87 -14.48 33.41
N SER A 609 13.93 -14.85 32.54
CA SER A 609 12.92 -13.92 32.02
C SER A 609 11.98 -13.45 33.14
N THR A 610 11.65 -14.34 34.08
CA THR A 610 10.81 -14.03 35.25
C THR A 610 11.50 -13.08 36.23
N ASP A 611 12.82 -13.23 36.46
CA ASP A 611 13.63 -12.30 37.27
C ASP A 611 13.65 -10.89 36.65
N LEU A 612 13.82 -10.81 35.33
CA LEU A 612 13.85 -9.53 34.60
C LEU A 612 12.51 -8.80 34.63
N THR A 613 11.40 -9.54 34.58
CA THR A 613 10.04 -8.99 34.71
C THR A 613 9.64 -8.68 36.15
N GLY A 614 10.48 -9.04 37.14
CA GLY A 614 10.38 -8.60 38.53
C GLY A 614 9.82 -9.63 39.52
N ASP A 615 9.44 -10.84 39.10
CA ASP A 615 9.04 -11.93 40.00
C ASP A 615 10.26 -12.74 40.47
N TYR A 616 11.00 -12.16 41.40
CA TYR A 616 12.22 -12.76 41.96
C TYR A 616 11.97 -14.09 42.68
N GLU A 617 10.83 -14.24 43.33
CA GLU A 617 10.48 -15.49 44.03
C GLU A 617 10.11 -16.60 43.05
N GLY A 618 9.36 -16.27 41.99
CA GLY A 618 9.09 -17.17 40.87
C GLY A 618 10.36 -17.65 40.21
N ALA A 619 11.26 -16.73 39.87
CA ALA A 619 12.57 -17.05 39.31
C ALA A 619 13.36 -18.02 40.20
N GLU A 620 13.45 -17.74 41.50
CA GLU A 620 14.17 -18.59 42.45
C GLU A 620 13.56 -20.01 42.55
N ARG A 621 12.22 -20.14 42.54
CA ARG A 621 11.55 -21.45 42.50
C ARG A 621 11.89 -22.24 41.24
N MET A 622 11.88 -21.58 40.09
CA MET A 622 12.22 -22.22 38.80
C MET A 622 13.70 -22.64 38.77
N TRP A 623 14.62 -21.79 39.21
CA TRP A 623 16.04 -22.09 39.27
C TRP A 623 16.39 -23.22 40.23
N ARG A 624 15.72 -23.33 41.39
CA ARG A 624 15.89 -24.49 42.27
C ARG A 624 15.44 -25.80 41.62
N ARG A 625 14.30 -25.78 40.90
CA ARG A 625 13.83 -26.97 40.16
C ARG A 625 14.77 -27.34 39.02
N SER A 626 15.27 -26.34 38.29
CA SER A 626 16.28 -26.51 37.24
C SER A 626 17.58 -27.12 37.80
N LEU A 627 18.07 -26.60 38.93
CA LEU A 627 19.27 -27.11 39.60
C LEU A 627 19.12 -28.59 39.98
N ALA A 628 17.98 -28.98 40.57
CA ALA A 628 17.70 -30.37 40.93
C ALA A 628 17.69 -31.31 39.71
N LEU A 629 17.18 -30.83 38.56
CA LEU A 629 17.21 -31.60 37.32
C LEU A 629 18.63 -31.72 36.75
N PHE A 630 19.42 -30.64 36.74
CA PHE A 630 20.82 -30.71 36.32
C PHE A 630 21.66 -31.61 37.23
N GLU A 631 21.36 -31.66 38.53
CA GLU A 631 21.95 -32.63 39.46
C GLU A 631 21.57 -34.07 39.12
N GLN A 632 20.31 -34.32 38.79
CA GLN A 632 19.83 -35.65 38.42
C GLN A 632 20.48 -36.17 37.13
N VAL A 633 20.77 -35.30 36.17
CA VAL A 633 21.44 -35.67 34.91
C VAL A 633 22.96 -35.52 34.95
N GLU A 634 23.52 -35.23 36.13
CA GLU A 634 24.97 -35.07 36.34
C GLU A 634 25.63 -34.00 35.42
N ASP A 635 24.88 -32.93 35.09
CA ASP A 635 25.38 -31.81 34.28
C ASP A 635 26.02 -30.73 35.16
N GLU A 636 27.34 -30.84 35.34
CA GLU A 636 28.12 -29.88 36.14
C GLU A 636 28.06 -28.44 35.60
N HIS A 637 27.96 -28.27 34.27
CA HIS A 637 27.88 -26.95 33.67
C HIS A 637 26.56 -26.27 34.01
N GLY A 638 25.45 -26.97 33.81
CA GLY A 638 24.11 -26.49 34.18
C GLY A 638 24.03 -26.15 35.67
N ARG A 639 24.53 -27.04 36.55
CA ARG A 639 24.59 -26.77 38.00
C ARG A 639 25.30 -25.47 38.33
N ALA A 640 26.49 -25.27 37.76
CA ALA A 640 27.30 -24.10 38.02
C ALA A 640 26.65 -22.79 37.52
N VAL A 641 25.96 -22.82 36.37
CA VAL A 641 25.14 -21.69 35.89
C VAL A 641 24.01 -21.36 36.87
N LEU A 642 23.32 -22.37 37.39
CA LEU A 642 22.20 -22.16 38.32
C LEU A 642 22.66 -21.66 39.69
N LEU A 643 23.83 -22.09 40.17
CA LEU A 643 24.45 -21.54 41.40
C LEU A 643 24.73 -20.04 41.26
N HIS A 644 25.27 -19.61 40.11
CA HIS A 644 25.47 -18.19 39.83
C HIS A 644 24.14 -17.40 39.83
N ARG A 645 23.09 -17.92 39.18
CA ARG A 645 21.77 -17.25 39.15
C ARG A 645 21.16 -17.13 40.56
N LEU A 646 21.30 -18.15 41.39
CA LEU A 646 20.88 -18.11 42.80
C LEU A 646 21.72 -17.12 43.63
N ALA A 647 23.02 -16.96 43.33
CA ALA A 647 23.87 -15.95 43.96
C ALA A 647 23.36 -14.52 43.68
N THR A 648 22.87 -14.26 42.46
CA THR A 648 22.26 -12.96 42.10
C THR A 648 21.01 -12.67 42.93
N ILE A 649 20.19 -13.67 43.27
CA ILE A 649 19.05 -13.49 44.20
C ILE A 649 19.53 -13.17 45.61
N ALA A 650 20.57 -13.85 46.11
CA ALA A 650 21.16 -13.57 47.41
C ALA A 650 21.71 -12.12 47.48
N LEU A 651 22.38 -11.66 46.42
CA LEU A 651 22.82 -10.27 46.26
C LEU A 651 21.67 -9.27 46.33
N ARG A 652 20.56 -9.53 45.63
CA ARG A 652 19.37 -8.65 45.67
C ARG A 652 18.76 -8.57 47.08
N ARG A 653 18.84 -9.65 47.87
CA ARG A 653 18.38 -9.71 49.26
C ARG A 653 19.38 -9.11 50.27
N GLY A 654 20.59 -8.75 49.82
CA GLY A 654 21.66 -8.25 50.69
C GLY A 654 22.39 -9.33 51.50
N ASP A 655 22.16 -10.61 51.20
CA ASP A 655 22.86 -11.73 51.84
C ASP A 655 24.21 -11.98 51.13
N LEU A 656 25.20 -11.15 51.50
CA LEU A 656 26.52 -11.15 50.86
C LEU A 656 27.29 -12.45 51.12
N ASP A 657 27.08 -13.10 52.26
CA ASP A 657 27.77 -14.35 52.61
C ASP A 657 27.24 -15.50 51.76
N ARG A 658 25.91 -15.63 51.64
CA ARG A 658 25.31 -16.64 50.77
C ARG A 658 25.63 -16.39 49.30
N ALA A 659 25.64 -15.13 48.86
CA ALA A 659 26.04 -14.76 47.51
C ALA A 659 27.49 -15.17 47.22
N ARG A 660 28.40 -14.95 48.17
CA ARG A 660 29.81 -15.34 48.05
C ARG A 660 29.96 -16.85 47.94
N GLU A 661 29.35 -17.61 48.86
CA GLU A 661 29.40 -19.07 48.86
C GLU A 661 28.92 -19.66 47.53
N LEU A 662 27.76 -19.20 47.02
CA LEU A 662 27.20 -19.66 45.76
C LEU A 662 28.06 -19.28 44.55
N THR A 663 28.63 -18.07 44.55
CA THR A 663 29.48 -17.60 43.47
C THR A 663 30.82 -18.34 43.43
N GLU A 664 31.43 -18.60 44.59
CA GLU A 664 32.68 -19.36 44.71
C GLU A 664 32.47 -20.82 44.27
N ALA A 665 31.38 -21.46 44.71
CA ALA A 665 31.04 -22.82 44.25
C ALA A 665 30.79 -22.88 42.74
N SER A 666 30.09 -21.90 42.16
CA SER A 666 29.93 -21.78 40.71
C SER A 666 31.28 -21.60 40.00
N HIS A 667 32.15 -20.74 40.55
CA HIS A 667 33.46 -20.45 39.99
C HIS A 667 34.37 -21.67 39.98
N GLU A 668 34.42 -22.44 41.06
CA GLU A 668 35.21 -23.68 41.16
C GLU A 668 34.78 -24.72 40.10
N LEU A 669 33.47 -24.95 39.94
CA LEU A 669 32.93 -25.85 38.92
C LEU A 669 33.20 -25.37 37.49
N HIS A 670 33.26 -24.06 37.26
CA HIS A 670 33.58 -23.50 35.95
C HIS A 670 35.07 -23.48 35.65
N GLN A 671 35.93 -23.42 36.67
CA GLN A 671 37.39 -23.58 36.49
C GLN A 671 37.75 -24.98 36.01
N THR A 672 37.14 -26.03 36.57
CA THR A 672 37.42 -27.42 36.17
C THR A 672 36.99 -27.70 34.72
N THR A 673 35.93 -27.04 34.25
CA THR A 673 35.38 -27.20 32.89
C THR A 673 36.01 -26.27 31.85
N GLY A 674 36.84 -25.31 32.25
CA GLY A 674 37.48 -24.35 31.34
C GLY A 674 36.51 -23.38 30.64
N ASN A 675 35.29 -23.24 31.14
CA ASN A 675 34.25 -22.44 30.50
C ASN A 675 34.49 -20.93 30.71
N ARG A 676 35.04 -20.28 29.67
CA ARG A 676 35.37 -18.85 29.69
C ARG A 676 34.16 -17.94 29.88
N TRP A 677 33.02 -18.32 29.31
CA TRP A 677 31.76 -17.59 29.45
C TRP A 677 31.31 -17.53 30.90
N ALA A 678 31.39 -18.65 31.60
CA ALA A 678 31.01 -18.69 33.00
C ALA A 678 31.99 -17.94 33.92
N ARG A 679 33.26 -17.85 33.52
CA ARG A 679 34.24 -16.99 34.20
C ARG A 679 33.87 -15.50 34.11
N VAL A 680 33.30 -15.03 32.99
CA VAL A 680 32.77 -13.66 32.88
C VAL A 680 31.71 -13.40 33.96
N GLN A 681 30.71 -14.29 34.04
CA GLN A 681 29.59 -14.20 34.98
C GLN A 681 30.04 -14.22 36.45
N THR A 682 30.93 -15.13 36.80
CA THR A 682 31.42 -15.27 38.19
C THR A 682 32.30 -14.09 38.61
N LEU A 683 33.16 -13.56 37.72
CA LEU A 683 33.93 -12.33 38.00
C LEU A 683 33.01 -11.12 38.21
N ALA A 684 31.96 -10.98 37.39
CA ALA A 684 30.97 -9.91 37.53
C ALA A 684 30.25 -10.00 38.89
N ALA A 685 29.81 -11.20 39.29
CA ALA A 685 29.17 -11.42 40.58
C ALA A 685 30.11 -11.12 41.77
N LEU A 686 31.36 -11.57 41.72
CA LEU A 686 32.36 -11.24 42.75
C LEU A 686 32.62 -9.73 42.82
N GLY A 687 32.65 -9.04 41.68
CA GLY A 687 32.74 -7.58 41.61
C GLY A 687 31.54 -6.89 42.25
N ALA A 688 30.33 -7.38 41.99
CA ALA A 688 29.10 -6.90 42.63
C ALA A 688 29.10 -7.13 44.15
N ILE A 689 29.57 -8.30 44.62
CA ILE A 689 29.72 -8.59 46.06
C ILE A 689 30.74 -7.64 46.71
N ALA A 690 31.89 -7.39 46.05
CA ALA A 690 32.90 -6.48 46.56
C ALA A 690 32.37 -5.04 46.67
N ARG A 691 31.64 -4.57 45.64
CA ARG A 691 30.99 -3.26 45.63
C ARG A 691 30.00 -3.13 46.77
N ASP A 692 29.10 -4.11 46.93
CA ASP A 692 28.04 -4.07 47.94
C ASP A 692 28.61 -4.26 49.36
N GLY A 693 29.80 -4.86 49.49
CA GLY A 693 30.59 -4.91 50.72
C GLY A 693 31.46 -3.67 50.99
N GLY A 694 31.47 -2.68 50.10
CA GLY A 694 32.20 -1.41 50.25
C GLY A 694 33.67 -1.42 49.76
N ASP A 695 34.14 -2.51 49.15
CA ASP A 695 35.49 -2.60 48.57
C ASP A 695 35.45 -2.21 47.08
N GLU A 696 35.34 -0.90 46.82
CA GLU A 696 35.23 -0.35 45.47
C GLU A 696 36.47 -0.64 44.59
N GLN A 697 37.67 -0.70 45.19
CA GLN A 697 38.90 -0.97 44.44
C GLN A 697 38.92 -2.40 43.93
N ARG A 698 38.53 -3.37 44.76
CA ARG A 698 38.39 -4.76 44.35
C ARG A 698 37.25 -4.93 43.35
N ALA A 699 36.13 -4.25 43.54
CA ALA A 699 35.01 -4.26 42.61
C ALA A 699 35.44 -3.82 41.20
N LEU A 700 36.14 -2.68 41.11
CA LEU A 700 36.65 -2.15 39.85
C LEU A 700 37.54 -3.16 39.15
N GLY A 701 38.54 -3.72 39.85
CA GLY A 701 39.48 -4.68 39.25
C GLY A 701 38.81 -5.99 38.78
N LEU A 702 37.75 -6.44 39.46
CA LEU A 702 37.01 -7.64 39.05
C LEU A 702 36.10 -7.38 37.85
N ILE A 703 35.43 -6.22 37.81
CA ILE A 703 34.55 -5.85 36.69
C ILE A 703 35.38 -5.55 35.45
N GLU A 704 36.55 -4.90 35.56
CA GLU A 704 37.49 -4.69 34.45
C GLU A 704 37.95 -6.03 33.85
N GLN A 705 38.25 -7.03 34.68
CA GLN A 705 38.60 -8.37 34.21
C GLN A 705 37.43 -9.08 33.52
N SER A 706 36.22 -8.93 34.07
CA SER A 706 35.01 -9.50 33.47
C SER A 706 34.71 -8.86 32.11
N GLU A 707 34.80 -7.53 32.01
CA GLU A 707 34.59 -6.77 30.78
C GLU A 707 35.61 -7.15 29.70
N ALA A 708 36.91 -7.19 30.06
CA ALA A 708 37.96 -7.56 29.13
C ALA A 708 37.76 -8.97 28.57
N LEU A 709 37.36 -9.91 29.43
CA LEU A 709 37.06 -11.29 29.01
C LEU A 709 35.79 -11.37 28.16
N ALA A 710 34.74 -10.62 28.50
CA ALA A 710 33.50 -10.54 27.72
C ALA A 710 33.77 -10.02 26.31
N ARG A 711 34.60 -8.97 26.17
CA ARG A 711 35.06 -8.44 24.89
C ARG A 711 35.83 -9.50 24.09
N GLU A 712 36.75 -10.22 24.73
CA GLU A 712 37.58 -11.22 24.05
C GLU A 712 36.76 -12.39 23.49
N ILE A 713 35.75 -12.86 24.23
CA ILE A 713 34.93 -13.98 23.78
C ILE A 713 33.76 -13.57 22.89
N GLY A 714 33.47 -12.27 22.73
CA GLY A 714 32.37 -11.76 21.90
C GLY A 714 31.02 -11.67 22.60
N ALA A 715 30.99 -11.67 23.94
CA ALA A 715 29.76 -11.62 24.74
C ALA A 715 29.23 -10.18 24.87
N ARG A 716 28.69 -9.62 23.78
CA ARG A 716 28.36 -8.19 23.66
C ARG A 716 27.37 -7.70 24.71
N TRP A 717 26.34 -8.48 25.03
CA TRP A 717 25.35 -8.09 26.04
C TRP A 717 25.98 -7.93 27.43
N TYR A 718 26.80 -8.90 27.85
CA TYR A 718 27.52 -8.80 29.13
C TYR A 718 28.55 -7.68 29.12
N GLN A 719 29.25 -7.49 28.01
CA GLN A 719 30.21 -6.41 27.86
C GLN A 719 29.54 -5.05 28.08
N SER A 720 28.38 -4.80 27.44
CA SER A 720 27.59 -3.58 27.62
C SER A 720 27.22 -3.36 29.10
N GLY A 721 26.75 -4.41 29.78
CA GLY A 721 26.43 -4.33 31.21
C GLY A 721 27.64 -4.05 32.10
N MET A 722 28.79 -4.66 31.83
CA MET A 722 30.02 -4.40 32.58
C MET A 722 30.55 -2.98 32.35
N LEU A 723 30.46 -2.45 31.13
CA LEU A 723 30.80 -1.06 30.83
C LEU A 723 29.89 -0.08 31.57
N ALA A 724 28.58 -0.35 31.67
CA ALA A 724 27.67 0.47 32.48
C ALA A 724 28.04 0.47 33.97
N GLU A 725 28.45 -0.68 34.51
CA GLU A 725 28.94 -0.79 35.88
C GLU A 725 30.27 -0.05 36.10
N LEU A 726 31.21 -0.16 35.16
CA LEU A 726 32.47 0.61 35.20
C LEU A 726 32.23 2.12 35.09
N ALA A 727 31.23 2.54 34.31
CA ALA A 727 30.80 3.92 34.23
C ALA A 727 30.28 4.40 35.59
N ALA A 728 29.34 3.66 36.20
CA ALA A 728 28.78 3.99 37.51
C ALA A 728 29.86 4.09 38.60
N LEU A 729 30.77 3.11 38.68
CA LEU A 729 31.90 3.14 39.63
C LEU A 729 32.85 4.32 39.39
N SER A 730 33.11 4.66 38.13
CA SER A 730 33.95 5.81 37.79
C SER A 730 33.30 7.13 38.19
N LEU A 731 31.99 7.29 37.95
CA LEU A 731 31.23 8.47 38.35
C LEU A 731 31.14 8.60 39.87
N ASN A 732 30.95 7.50 40.59
CA ASN A 732 30.95 7.51 42.07
C ASN A 732 32.31 7.94 42.63
N ALA A 733 33.41 7.56 41.97
CA ALA A 733 34.76 8.00 42.30
C ALA A 733 35.11 9.42 41.79
N GLY A 734 34.16 10.16 41.21
CA GLY A 734 34.37 11.51 40.66
C GLY A 734 35.21 11.56 39.38
N ARG A 735 35.43 10.43 38.71
CA ARG A 735 36.21 10.32 37.47
C ARG A 735 35.30 10.48 36.25
N LEU A 736 34.81 11.71 36.04
CA LEU A 736 33.80 12.03 35.03
C LEU A 736 34.16 11.58 33.61
N ASP A 737 35.39 11.84 33.15
CA ASP A 737 35.78 11.51 31.77
C ASP A 737 35.78 9.99 31.50
N LYS A 738 36.24 9.20 32.48
CA LYS A 738 36.17 7.72 32.40
C LYS A 738 34.74 7.22 32.49
N GLY A 739 33.92 7.85 33.35
CA GLY A 739 32.51 7.53 33.48
C GLY A 739 31.74 7.76 32.18
N GLU A 740 31.97 8.89 31.52
CA GLU A 740 31.37 9.20 30.22
C GLU A 740 31.84 8.22 29.14
N LEU A 741 33.14 7.95 29.04
CA LEU A 741 33.69 7.03 28.04
C LEU A 741 33.00 5.66 28.10
N HIS A 742 32.99 5.03 29.28
CA HIS A 742 32.35 3.73 29.45
C HIS A 742 30.83 3.78 29.25
N ALA A 743 30.16 4.85 29.64
CA ALA A 743 28.72 5.01 29.42
C ALA A 743 28.37 5.10 27.92
N ARG A 744 29.18 5.81 27.13
CA ARG A 744 29.02 5.89 25.66
C ARG A 744 29.27 4.53 25.01
N GLU A 745 30.36 3.84 25.38
CA GLU A 745 30.66 2.50 24.84
C GLU A 745 29.55 1.48 25.18
N SER A 746 29.04 1.52 26.42
CA SER A 746 27.91 0.70 26.85
C SER A 746 26.67 0.96 26.00
N LEU A 747 26.33 2.24 25.79
CA LEU A 747 25.16 2.67 25.03
C LEU A 747 25.25 2.27 23.54
N ILE A 748 26.44 2.39 22.93
CA ILE A 748 26.66 1.97 21.54
C ILE A 748 26.39 0.46 21.39
N LEU A 749 26.88 -0.36 22.33
CA LEU A 749 26.61 -1.81 22.29
C LEU A 749 25.13 -2.11 22.54
N ALA A 750 24.48 -1.42 23.48
CA ALA A 750 23.07 -1.60 23.74
C ALA A 750 22.19 -1.24 22.53
N GLU A 751 22.55 -0.19 21.79
CA GLU A 751 21.89 0.20 20.54
C GLU A 751 22.04 -0.87 19.46
N GLN A 752 23.26 -1.38 19.25
CA GLN A 752 23.50 -2.46 18.29
C GLN A 752 22.71 -3.73 18.58
N LEU A 753 22.50 -4.03 19.87
CA LEU A 753 21.73 -5.19 20.33
C LEU A 753 20.22 -4.94 20.37
N ARG A 754 19.78 -3.68 20.17
CA ARG A 754 18.42 -3.21 20.47
C ARG A 754 17.97 -3.53 21.90
N ASP A 755 18.92 -3.55 22.84
CA ASP A 755 18.65 -3.82 24.25
C ASP A 755 18.03 -2.58 24.91
N ARG A 756 16.71 -2.59 25.06
CA ARG A 756 15.96 -1.49 25.68
C ARG A 756 16.48 -1.14 27.08
N ALA A 757 16.78 -2.14 27.90
CA ALA A 757 17.22 -1.92 29.27
C ALA A 757 18.63 -1.29 29.31
N GLY A 758 19.53 -1.81 28.47
CA GLY A 758 20.88 -1.26 28.30
C GLY A 758 20.87 0.18 27.80
N ARG A 759 19.99 0.52 26.85
CA ARG A 759 19.84 1.88 26.30
C ARG A 759 19.41 2.87 27.38
N VAL A 760 18.38 2.54 28.15
CA VAL A 760 17.92 3.39 29.26
C VAL A 760 19.01 3.58 30.31
N PHE A 761 19.76 2.52 30.62
CA PHE A 761 20.87 2.62 31.57
C PHE A 761 21.98 3.54 31.04
N GLY A 762 22.43 3.36 29.79
CA GLY A 762 23.44 4.20 29.16
C GLY A 762 23.02 5.68 29.10
N VAL A 763 21.78 5.96 28.68
CA VAL A 763 21.22 7.32 28.65
C VAL A 763 21.15 7.93 30.05
N GLY A 764 20.71 7.17 31.06
CA GLY A 764 20.65 7.64 32.44
C GLY A 764 22.02 7.99 33.04
N LEU A 765 23.05 7.21 32.71
CA LEU A 765 24.44 7.52 33.08
C LEU A 765 24.95 8.79 32.39
N LEU A 766 24.62 8.99 31.11
CA LEU A 766 25.00 10.20 30.37
C LEU A 766 24.21 11.43 30.79
N ALA A 767 22.96 11.28 31.23
CA ALA A 767 22.19 12.34 31.88
C ALA A 767 22.88 12.78 33.18
N ARG A 768 23.36 11.83 33.99
CA ARG A 768 24.17 12.12 35.18
C ARG A 768 25.47 12.84 34.83
N VAL A 769 26.18 12.40 33.79
CA VAL A 769 27.40 13.10 33.31
C VAL A 769 27.09 14.54 32.90
N ALA A 770 26.00 14.77 32.15
CA ALA A 770 25.58 16.10 31.74
C ALA A 770 25.27 17.00 32.95
N ALA A 771 24.61 16.45 33.97
CA ALA A 771 24.36 17.16 35.22
C ALA A 771 25.66 17.54 35.93
N GLU A 772 26.57 16.58 36.15
CA GLU A 772 27.83 16.84 36.86
C GLU A 772 28.80 17.76 36.06
N ARG A 773 28.62 17.89 34.74
CA ARG A 773 29.31 18.88 33.88
C ARG A 773 28.60 20.24 33.78
N GLY A 774 27.53 20.47 34.53
CA GLY A 774 26.81 21.74 34.55
C GLY A 774 26.00 22.03 33.28
N ARG A 775 25.46 20.98 32.63
CA ARG A 775 24.60 21.07 31.44
C ARG A 775 23.16 20.65 31.79
N PRO A 776 22.43 21.46 32.58
CA PRO A 776 21.12 21.09 33.13
C PRO A 776 20.06 20.82 32.06
N GLU A 777 20.07 21.56 30.95
CA GLU A 777 19.11 21.39 29.85
C GLU A 777 19.28 20.03 29.15
N ARG A 778 20.52 19.66 28.81
CA ARG A 778 20.85 18.33 28.26
C ARG A 778 20.53 17.21 29.25
N ALA A 779 20.84 17.40 30.54
CA ALA A 779 20.50 16.44 31.58
C ALA A 779 18.98 16.24 31.69
N GLY A 780 18.19 17.32 31.62
CA GLY A 780 16.73 17.26 31.65
C GLY A 780 16.14 16.49 30.47
N ARG A 781 16.61 16.77 29.25
CA ARG A 781 16.14 16.13 28.01
C ARG A 781 16.42 14.63 27.97
N LEU A 782 17.63 14.21 28.37
CA LEU A 782 17.97 12.79 28.48
C LEU A 782 17.21 12.09 29.62
N TRP A 783 17.04 12.76 30.76
CA TRP A 783 16.37 12.18 31.92
C TRP A 783 14.86 11.98 31.71
N SER A 784 14.18 12.89 31.00
CA SER A 784 12.76 12.72 30.68
C SER A 784 12.49 11.46 29.85
N ALA A 785 13.38 11.11 28.91
CA ALA A 785 13.25 9.88 28.14
C ALA A 785 13.39 8.64 29.01
N VAL A 786 14.36 8.64 29.95
CA VAL A 786 14.53 7.56 30.93
C VAL A 786 13.30 7.39 31.81
N GLU A 787 12.72 8.47 32.32
CA GLU A 787 11.52 8.41 33.15
C GLU A 787 10.27 7.96 32.37
N HIS A 788 10.15 8.35 31.10
CA HIS A 788 9.07 7.89 30.22
C HIS A 788 9.14 6.38 30.01
N GLU A 789 10.33 5.85 29.69
CA GLU A 789 10.55 4.42 29.48
C GLU A 789 10.34 3.59 30.76
N ASP A 790 10.82 4.08 31.90
CA ASP A 790 10.63 3.43 33.21
C ASP A 790 9.16 3.37 33.65
N ALA A 791 8.35 4.37 33.27
CA ALA A 791 6.92 4.38 33.56
C ALA A 791 6.15 3.32 32.74
N GLY A 792 6.65 2.97 31.55
CA GLY A 792 6.03 1.98 30.67
C GLY A 792 6.24 0.53 31.10
N ALA A 793 7.44 0.17 31.58
CA ALA A 793 7.73 -1.16 32.13
C ALA A 793 8.94 -1.14 33.08
N PRO A 794 8.89 -1.79 34.26
CA PRO A 794 9.97 -1.74 35.22
C PRO A 794 11.25 -2.43 34.72
N LEU A 795 12.38 -1.70 34.69
CA LEU A 795 13.69 -2.24 34.31
C LEU A 795 14.44 -2.76 35.55
N GLY A 796 14.38 -4.08 35.79
CA GLY A 796 14.84 -4.71 37.03
C GLY A 796 16.31 -4.43 37.41
N GLY A 797 17.22 -4.36 36.45
CA GLY A 797 18.66 -4.09 36.67
C GLY A 797 19.02 -2.62 36.85
N TRP A 798 18.20 -1.70 36.33
CA TRP A 798 18.42 -0.25 36.37
C TRP A 798 18.04 0.38 37.72
N ARG A 799 17.09 -0.20 38.45
CA ARG A 799 16.57 0.33 39.72
C ARG A 799 17.62 0.79 40.73
N ARG A 800 18.73 0.05 40.84
CA ARG A 800 19.82 0.36 41.79
C ARG A 800 20.58 1.63 41.39
N HIS A 801 20.91 1.76 40.11
CA HIS A 801 21.67 2.91 39.58
C HIS A 801 20.80 4.15 39.42
N ARG A 802 19.51 3.95 39.13
CA ARG A 802 18.53 5.01 38.99
C ARG A 802 18.56 5.99 40.16
N GLN A 803 18.49 5.49 41.40
CA GLN A 803 18.42 6.37 42.59
C GLN A 803 19.65 7.27 42.70
N THR A 804 20.84 6.73 42.44
CA THR A 804 22.09 7.50 42.47
C THR A 804 22.16 8.51 41.33
N CYS A 805 21.74 8.14 40.12
CA CYS A 805 21.68 9.05 38.97
C CYS A 805 20.66 10.17 39.21
N GLU A 806 19.46 9.83 39.66
CA GLU A 806 18.38 10.76 39.96
C GLU A 806 18.80 11.79 41.01
N ALA A 807 19.47 11.36 42.08
CA ALA A 807 19.97 12.26 43.10
C ALA A 807 20.94 13.31 42.52
N ARG A 808 21.89 12.88 41.69
CA ARG A 808 22.87 13.78 41.04
C ARG A 808 22.25 14.68 39.98
N ILE A 809 21.25 14.19 39.24
CA ILE A 809 20.55 14.97 38.23
C ILE A 809 19.68 16.04 38.90
N ARG A 810 19.06 15.74 40.04
CA ARG A 810 18.29 16.72 40.81
C ARG A 810 19.13 17.85 41.38
N ASP A 811 20.43 17.64 41.62
CA ASP A 811 21.34 18.70 42.07
C ASP A 811 21.42 19.88 41.09
N VAL A 812 21.12 19.67 39.80
CA VAL A 812 21.10 20.72 38.76
C VAL A 812 19.70 21.14 38.32
N ALA A 813 18.65 20.75 39.05
CA ALA A 813 17.28 21.13 38.75
C ALA A 813 17.09 22.65 38.76
N GLY A 814 16.28 23.16 37.83
CA GLY A 814 16.02 24.58 37.66
C GLY A 814 15.46 24.88 36.26
N PRO A 815 15.27 26.17 35.89
CA PRO A 815 14.56 26.54 34.66
C PRO A 815 15.15 25.93 33.38
N ALA A 816 16.48 25.82 33.29
CA ALA A 816 17.14 25.19 32.14
C ALA A 816 16.90 23.67 32.07
N PHE A 817 16.93 22.99 33.22
CA PHE A 817 16.57 21.57 33.32
C PHE A 817 15.11 21.34 32.94
N ASP A 818 14.19 22.16 33.47
CA ASP A 818 12.75 22.03 33.23
C ASP A 818 12.39 22.22 31.75
N ARG A 819 13.10 23.11 31.04
CA ARG A 819 12.96 23.27 29.57
C ARG A 819 13.38 22.01 28.83
N GLY A 820 14.61 21.53 29.07
CA GLY A 820 15.10 20.31 28.42
C GLY A 820 14.22 19.10 28.74
N TYR A 821 13.78 18.97 29.99
CA TYR A 821 12.85 17.93 30.41
C TYR A 821 11.48 18.03 29.71
N ALA A 822 10.98 19.24 29.46
CA ALA A 822 9.74 19.42 28.71
C ALA A 822 9.90 19.04 27.23
N GLU A 823 11.04 19.39 26.61
CA GLU A 823 11.37 19.01 25.22
C GLU A 823 11.51 17.49 25.07
N GLY A 824 12.28 16.85 25.96
CA GLY A 824 12.52 15.40 25.90
C GLY A 824 11.29 14.54 26.22
N ARG A 825 10.20 15.11 26.77
CA ARG A 825 8.92 14.39 26.93
C ARG A 825 8.20 14.12 25.62
N SER A 826 8.48 14.89 24.58
CA SER A 826 7.96 14.64 23.22
C SER A 826 8.88 13.77 22.38
N GLU A 827 10.01 13.32 22.93
CA GLU A 827 11.04 12.58 22.22
C GLU A 827 10.95 11.08 22.51
N THR A 828 11.37 10.30 21.54
CA THR A 828 11.47 8.85 21.66
C THR A 828 12.79 8.47 22.36
N LEU A 829 12.89 7.21 22.82
CA LEU A 829 14.17 6.68 23.29
C LEU A 829 15.25 6.76 22.21
N ASP A 830 14.89 6.61 20.93
CA ASP A 830 15.83 6.71 19.80
C ASP A 830 16.43 8.12 19.70
N ASP A 831 15.60 9.15 19.81
CA ASP A 831 16.06 10.55 19.83
C ASP A 831 17.00 10.82 21.01
N ALA A 832 16.68 10.27 22.18
CA ALA A 832 17.51 10.39 23.37
C ALA A 832 18.85 9.66 23.25
N VAL A 833 18.88 8.50 22.58
CA VAL A 833 20.14 7.79 22.28
C VAL A 833 20.99 8.58 21.30
N THR A 834 20.40 9.11 20.23
CA THR A 834 21.11 9.99 19.28
C THR A 834 21.70 11.19 20.01
N LEU A 835 20.88 11.91 20.78
CA LEU A 835 21.34 13.06 21.57
C LEU A 835 22.48 12.66 22.52
N ALA A 836 22.35 11.54 23.24
CA ALA A 836 23.35 11.07 24.18
C ALA A 836 24.70 10.73 23.52
N LEU A 837 24.68 10.23 22.28
CA LEU A 837 25.86 9.83 21.51
C LEU A 837 26.49 10.95 20.67
N GLU A 838 25.82 12.08 20.48
CA GLU A 838 26.42 13.26 19.84
C GLU A 838 27.64 13.77 20.62
N SER A 839 28.73 14.08 19.91
CA SER A 839 29.90 14.73 20.50
C SER A 839 29.56 16.18 20.84
N ASP A 840 29.80 16.58 22.08
CA ASP A 840 29.59 17.97 22.53
C ASP A 840 30.72 18.93 22.09
N ASP A 841 31.54 18.57 21.09
CA ASP A 841 32.54 19.49 20.53
C ASP A 841 31.92 20.24 19.32
N PRO A 842 31.91 21.59 19.34
CA PRO A 842 31.42 22.40 18.23
C PRO A 842 32.28 22.33 16.96
#